data_AF-A0A0G1CG74-F1
#
_entry.id   AF-A0A0G1CG74-F1
#
_cell.length_a   1.000
_cell.length_b   1.000
_cell.length_c   1.000
_cell.angle_alpha   90.00
_cell.angle_beta   90.00
_cell.angle_gamma   90.00
#
_symmetry.space_group_name_H-M   'P 1'
#
loop_
_entity.id
_entity.type
_entity.pdbx_description
1 polymer ?
#
loop_
_entity_poly.entity_id
_entity_poly.type
_entity_poly.pdbx_seq_one_letter_code
_entity_poly.pdbx_strand_id
1 'polypeptide(L)'
;MVDSELSPEQNTMATNDDRRITYFGLTDSRNEKIPFGIRREDRSRHTYVIGKTGMGKSTLLENMAAQDILNGEGMCFIDPHGGSADKLLNYIPANRVKDVLNFAPFDMEYPISFNVLEDVDADKRHLVVAGLMSTFEKIWVDAWSARMAYILQNTIGALLEFPGATLLSVNRMYIDKEYRKNVIAKITDPSVRSFWVDEYSKYTDRYAQEATPAIQNKIGQFASNALVRNVIGQPQSSFNIRELMDEGKIFIVNLSKGRVGEGNANLLGSMLITKIYLAAMSRADTHASDMHKLPPFYLYVDEFQNFANKSFADILSEARKYKLALTVAHQYIEQMEDEVRAAVFGNVGTMMTFRVGAYDAEVLEKEFAPTFTAEDLVNLGARQIYLKLMIDGVSSQPFSAVTMPPVPEPEINHGQRAIAYSRGRYSKPRAEVEKNISDWVGQVFEDPEKDAKEAARLERRAQRDESDKSQNSAPPAPRARMESHTARPERNHSAPRPPFPKKPPVPEDKKDLRELLAKMATAEKKTVAQPEIKKNDKNVVRMPPIVHVPKKFVPRDDGKGVTGEGKEELRKLLASLTKVKPEASVPPTPAPLSKPPSTTVQSDTTRIFESQVNKSEATKQFTHEAPKKEQETVQPHNTSQKIQDKPELRGVRVEQEKPKDVSQEQGKPREVSKEPREVPREKMEEILRVTKPNF
;
A
#
# COMPACT_ATOMS: atom_id res chain seq x y z
N MET A 1 19.92 50.27 -11.37
CA MET A 1 19.68 51.40 -12.31
C MET A 1 19.94 50.92 -13.73
N VAL A 2 18.95 50.68 -14.57
CA VAL A 2 17.49 50.73 -14.33
C VAL A 2 16.99 49.31 -14.05
N ASP A 3 16.28 49.17 -12.93
CA ASP A 3 15.66 47.91 -12.52
C ASP A 3 14.20 47.96 -12.99
N SER A 4 13.85 47.12 -13.97
CA SER A 4 12.47 47.03 -14.47
C SER A 4 11.69 46.01 -13.64
N GLU A 5 11.21 46.44 -12.47
CA GLU A 5 10.27 45.65 -11.67
C GLU A 5 8.97 45.44 -12.46
N LEU A 6 8.77 44.23 -12.98
CA LEU A 6 7.50 43.81 -13.57
C LEU A 6 6.42 43.79 -12.49
N SER A 7 5.23 44.29 -12.78
CA SER A 7 4.19 44.44 -11.76
C SER A 7 3.68 43.07 -11.27
N PRO A 8 3.19 42.96 -10.01
CA PRO A 8 2.65 41.70 -9.49
C PRO A 8 1.56 41.08 -10.38
N GLU A 9 0.75 41.91 -11.04
CA GLU A 9 -0.33 41.52 -11.96
C GLU A 9 0.19 40.90 -13.27
N GLN A 10 1.38 41.29 -13.73
CA GLN A 10 2.00 40.67 -14.91
C GLN A 10 2.58 39.29 -14.56
N ASN A 11 3.05 39.10 -13.33
CA ASN A 11 3.55 37.80 -12.86
C ASN A 11 2.40 36.78 -12.69
N THR A 12 1.19 37.21 -12.31
CA THR A 12 0.01 36.33 -12.21
C THR A 12 -0.63 35.94 -13.54
N MET A 13 -0.34 36.63 -14.65
CA MET A 13 -0.79 36.21 -15.99
C MET A 13 0.10 35.13 -16.63
N ALA A 14 1.36 35.00 -16.21
CA ALA A 14 2.28 33.99 -16.75
C ALA A 14 2.06 32.58 -16.18
N THR A 15 1.41 32.45 -15.02
CA THR A 15 1.37 31.20 -14.25
C THR A 15 0.41 30.15 -14.78
N ASN A 16 -0.69 30.54 -15.45
CA ASN A 16 -1.82 29.65 -15.74
C ASN A 16 -2.09 29.45 -17.25
N ASP A 17 -1.04 29.18 -18.04
CA ASP A 17 -1.19 28.80 -19.45
C ASP A 17 -1.68 27.35 -19.59
N ASP A 18 -2.95 27.17 -19.93
CA ASP A 18 -3.57 25.86 -20.18
C ASP A 18 -2.96 25.11 -21.40
N ARG A 19 -2.22 25.81 -22.26
CA ARG A 19 -1.49 25.21 -23.39
C ARG A 19 -0.05 24.82 -23.06
N ARG A 20 0.45 25.10 -21.84
CA ARG A 20 1.77 24.69 -21.37
C ARG A 20 1.96 23.19 -21.58
N ILE A 21 3.06 22.81 -22.23
CA ILE A 21 3.36 21.42 -22.59
C ILE A 21 4.33 20.83 -21.57
N THR A 22 3.97 19.69 -20.97
CA THR A 22 4.91 18.82 -20.26
C THR A 22 5.52 17.86 -21.26
N TYR A 23 6.78 18.08 -21.65
CA TYR A 23 7.49 17.30 -22.67
C TYR A 23 7.92 15.94 -22.12
N PHE A 24 7.81 14.89 -22.92
CA PHE A 24 8.19 13.54 -22.47
C PHE A 24 8.67 12.61 -23.59
N GLY A 25 8.39 12.95 -24.85
CA GLY A 25 8.70 12.12 -26.02
C GLY A 25 9.44 12.89 -27.11
N LEU A 26 10.14 12.13 -27.94
CA LEU A 26 10.69 12.54 -29.22
C LEU A 26 9.99 11.68 -30.29
N THR A 27 9.60 12.29 -31.41
CA THR A 27 9.15 11.52 -32.58
C THR A 27 10.27 10.61 -33.11
N ASP A 28 9.91 9.50 -33.75
CA ASP A 28 10.84 8.64 -34.50
C ASP A 28 10.51 8.51 -35.99
N SER A 29 9.31 8.95 -36.41
CA SER A 29 8.88 9.04 -37.80
C SER A 29 9.93 9.73 -38.68
N ARG A 30 10.29 9.07 -39.80
CA ARG A 30 11.30 9.53 -40.77
C ARG A 30 12.69 9.86 -40.17
N ASN A 31 12.98 9.36 -38.96
CA ASN A 31 14.19 9.68 -38.17
C ASN A 31 14.29 11.17 -37.73
N GLU A 32 13.20 11.93 -37.84
CA GLU A 32 13.09 13.29 -37.29
C GLU A 32 12.71 13.22 -35.80
N LYS A 33 13.54 13.82 -34.92
CA LYS A 33 13.38 13.75 -33.45
C LYS A 33 12.84 15.06 -32.89
N ILE A 34 11.58 15.34 -33.17
CA ILE A 34 10.87 16.53 -32.70
C ILE A 34 10.39 16.27 -31.27
N PRO A 35 10.74 17.12 -30.28
CA PRO A 35 10.22 17.00 -28.92
C PRO A 35 8.71 17.28 -28.88
N PHE A 36 7.98 16.44 -28.15
CA PHE A 36 6.55 16.60 -27.91
C PHE A 36 6.18 16.24 -26.47
N GLY A 37 4.95 16.58 -26.10
CA GLY A 37 4.41 16.38 -24.77
C GLY A 37 2.88 16.46 -24.75
N ILE A 38 2.33 16.63 -23.55
CA ILE A 38 0.89 16.77 -23.30
C ILE A 38 0.60 18.15 -22.68
N ARG A 39 -0.52 18.79 -23.08
CA ARG A 39 -0.91 20.11 -22.56
C ARG A 39 -1.48 20.03 -21.14
N ARG A 40 -1.35 21.12 -20.37
CA ARG A 40 -1.89 21.26 -19.00
C ARG A 40 -3.36 20.83 -18.91
N GLU A 41 -4.19 21.26 -19.85
CA GLU A 41 -5.61 20.89 -19.91
C GLU A 41 -5.81 19.39 -20.20
N ASP A 42 -5.12 18.84 -21.20
CA ASP A 42 -5.26 17.43 -21.62
C ASP A 42 -4.87 16.44 -20.51
N ARG A 43 -3.88 16.80 -19.68
CA ARG A 43 -3.49 16.04 -18.47
C ARG A 43 -4.61 15.87 -17.45
N SER A 44 -5.65 16.72 -17.47
CA SER A 44 -6.83 16.57 -16.61
C SER A 44 -7.58 15.25 -16.83
N ARG A 45 -7.40 14.61 -18.00
CA ARG A 45 -8.01 13.32 -18.35
C ARG A 45 -7.15 12.11 -17.95
N HIS A 46 -6.18 12.30 -17.06
CA HIS A 46 -5.28 11.26 -16.55
C HIS A 46 -4.34 10.65 -17.62
N THR A 47 -3.35 9.89 -17.17
CA THR A 47 -2.35 9.23 -18.02
C THR A 47 -2.01 7.86 -17.45
N TYR A 48 -2.06 6.84 -18.31
CA TYR A 48 -1.79 5.44 -17.96
C TYR A 48 -0.52 4.95 -18.67
N VAL A 49 0.38 4.35 -17.89
CA VAL A 49 1.68 3.86 -18.35
C VAL A 49 1.83 2.38 -18.01
N ILE A 50 2.18 1.57 -19.02
CA ILE A 50 2.44 0.15 -18.86
C ILE A 50 3.79 -0.25 -19.47
N GLY A 51 4.45 -1.24 -18.86
CA GLY A 51 5.69 -1.79 -19.39
C GLY A 51 6.50 -2.57 -18.36
N LYS A 52 7.23 -3.56 -18.88
CA LYS A 52 8.18 -4.37 -18.10
C LYS A 52 9.24 -3.50 -17.41
N THR A 53 9.78 -4.02 -16.32
CA THR A 53 10.84 -3.39 -15.53
C THR A 53 12.05 -3.03 -16.41
N GLY A 54 12.65 -1.86 -16.17
CA GLY A 54 13.82 -1.38 -16.92
C GLY A 54 13.55 -0.76 -18.29
N MET A 55 12.30 -0.75 -18.80
CA MET A 55 12.00 -0.24 -20.15
C MET A 55 11.98 1.30 -20.27
N GLY A 56 11.83 2.03 -19.14
CA GLY A 56 11.85 3.50 -19.09
C GLY A 56 10.73 4.16 -18.27
N LYS A 57 9.77 3.40 -17.73
CA LYS A 57 8.59 3.94 -17.00
C LYS A 57 8.95 5.02 -15.96
N SER A 58 9.79 4.69 -15.00
CA SER A 58 10.11 5.61 -13.90
C SER A 58 10.80 6.87 -14.40
N THR A 59 11.67 6.79 -15.43
CA THR A 59 12.28 7.97 -16.07
C THR A 59 11.27 8.85 -16.81
N LEU A 60 10.24 8.27 -17.44
CA LEU A 60 9.13 9.03 -18.02
C LEU A 60 8.37 9.81 -16.94
N LEU A 61 8.05 9.16 -15.81
CA LEU A 61 7.37 9.78 -14.68
C LEU A 61 8.24 10.83 -13.98
N GLU A 62 9.52 10.52 -13.73
CA GLU A 62 10.55 11.44 -13.21
C GLU A 62 10.65 12.71 -14.06
N ASN A 63 10.74 12.58 -15.39
CA ASN A 63 10.85 13.71 -16.31
C ASN A 63 9.63 14.64 -16.26
N MET A 64 8.42 14.07 -16.22
CA MET A 64 7.19 14.86 -16.14
C MET A 64 7.08 15.55 -14.77
N ALA A 65 7.37 14.83 -13.68
CA ALA A 65 7.33 15.36 -12.32
C ALA A 65 8.40 16.44 -12.06
N ALA A 66 9.61 16.29 -12.62
CA ALA A 66 10.66 17.31 -12.54
C ALA A 66 10.26 18.60 -13.28
N GLN A 67 9.59 18.50 -14.43
CA GLN A 67 9.03 19.67 -15.11
C GLN A 67 7.93 20.35 -14.28
N ASP A 68 7.05 19.61 -13.62
CA ASP A 68 6.02 20.20 -12.75
C ASP A 68 6.62 20.97 -11.57
N ILE A 69 7.66 20.41 -10.94
CA ILE A 69 8.44 21.06 -9.87
C ILE A 69 9.06 22.38 -10.38
N LEU A 70 9.65 22.38 -11.57
CA LEU A 70 10.32 23.53 -12.18
C LEU A 70 9.34 24.59 -12.72
N ASN A 71 8.18 24.17 -13.24
CA ASN A 71 7.13 25.04 -13.78
C ASN A 71 6.27 25.73 -12.70
N GLY A 72 6.48 25.41 -11.41
CA GLY A 72 5.72 25.98 -10.31
C GLY A 72 4.43 25.23 -9.95
N GLU A 73 4.19 24.05 -10.52
CA GLU A 73 2.95 23.28 -10.30
C GLU A 73 2.89 22.62 -8.91
N GLY A 74 1.68 22.29 -8.47
CA GLY A 74 1.43 21.40 -7.34
C GLY A 74 1.41 19.93 -7.77
N MET A 75 2.13 19.08 -7.05
CA MET A 75 2.22 17.66 -7.40
C MET A 75 2.46 16.76 -6.18
N CYS A 76 2.09 15.50 -6.32
CA CYS A 76 2.42 14.42 -5.39
C CYS A 76 3.09 13.27 -6.14
N PHE A 77 4.16 12.69 -5.58
CA PHE A 77 4.80 11.50 -6.12
C PHE A 77 4.86 10.38 -5.09
N ILE A 78 4.17 9.27 -5.37
CA ILE A 78 4.15 8.08 -4.52
C ILE A 78 5.09 7.03 -5.10
N ASP A 79 6.15 6.71 -4.35
CA ASP A 79 7.20 5.77 -4.74
C ASP A 79 7.29 4.59 -3.74
N PRO A 80 6.91 3.36 -4.14
CA PRO A 80 7.06 2.16 -3.31
C PRO A 80 8.51 1.70 -3.11
N HIS A 81 9.48 2.19 -3.90
CA HIS A 81 10.86 1.73 -3.86
C HIS A 81 11.82 2.78 -3.28
N GLY A 82 11.59 4.05 -3.61
CA GLY A 82 12.22 5.24 -3.05
C GLY A 82 13.22 5.95 -3.96
N GLY A 83 13.69 5.27 -5.02
CA GLY A 83 14.72 5.82 -5.92
C GLY A 83 14.23 6.95 -6.83
N SER A 84 12.94 7.01 -7.15
CA SER A 84 12.34 8.11 -7.92
C SER A 84 12.07 9.31 -7.01
N ALA A 85 11.59 9.05 -5.79
CA ALA A 85 11.38 10.07 -4.76
C ALA A 85 12.70 10.77 -4.35
N ASP A 86 13.76 9.99 -4.11
CA ASP A 86 15.08 10.53 -3.74
C ASP A 86 15.72 11.35 -4.88
N LYS A 87 15.51 10.98 -6.15
CA LYS A 87 15.89 11.81 -7.31
C LYS A 87 15.12 13.12 -7.38
N LEU A 88 13.80 13.10 -7.19
CA LEU A 88 12.95 14.28 -7.39
C LEU A 88 13.31 15.43 -6.43
N LEU A 89 13.85 15.10 -5.25
CA LEU A 89 14.42 16.08 -4.32
C LEU A 89 15.63 16.86 -4.90
N ASN A 90 16.34 16.33 -5.91
CA ASN A 90 17.46 17.01 -6.55
C ASN A 90 16.99 18.17 -7.44
N TYR A 91 15.77 18.11 -7.99
CA TYR A 91 15.21 19.10 -8.91
C TYR A 91 14.51 20.28 -8.23
N ILE A 92 14.45 20.33 -6.89
CA ILE A 92 13.77 21.39 -6.13
C ILE A 92 14.53 22.73 -6.30
N PRO A 93 13.94 23.75 -6.96
CA PRO A 93 14.60 25.05 -7.13
C PRO A 93 14.56 25.90 -5.84
N ALA A 94 15.45 26.89 -5.75
CA ALA A 94 15.73 27.65 -4.51
C ALA A 94 14.50 28.31 -3.87
N ASN A 95 13.56 28.76 -4.70
CA ASN A 95 12.29 29.37 -4.31
C ASN A 95 11.27 28.34 -3.76
N ARG A 96 11.22 27.12 -4.30
CA ARG A 96 10.28 26.06 -3.91
C ARG A 96 10.74 25.23 -2.70
N VAL A 97 11.93 25.50 -2.12
CA VAL A 97 12.45 24.78 -0.94
C VAL A 97 11.47 24.76 0.25
N LYS A 98 10.62 25.78 0.38
CA LYS A 98 9.59 25.90 1.43
C LYS A 98 8.28 25.18 1.10
N ASP A 99 8.11 24.69 -0.12
CA ASP A 99 6.88 24.05 -0.60
C ASP A 99 6.93 22.52 -0.52
N VAL A 100 8.02 21.94 -0.01
CA VAL A 100 8.24 20.49 0.02
C VAL A 100 7.73 19.86 1.32
N LEU A 101 6.76 18.95 1.17
CA LEU A 101 6.50 17.89 2.14
C LEU A 101 7.21 16.61 1.68
N ASN A 102 8.23 16.18 2.42
CA ASN A 102 8.92 14.92 2.20
C ASN A 102 8.44 13.87 3.22
N PHE A 103 7.43 13.10 2.87
CA PHE A 103 6.90 12.02 3.68
C PHE A 103 7.72 10.75 3.49
N ALA A 104 8.61 10.50 4.44
CA ALA A 104 9.53 9.37 4.46
C ALA A 104 9.35 8.61 5.78
N PRO A 105 8.43 7.62 5.88
CA PRO A 105 8.07 6.97 7.15
C PRO A 105 9.25 6.36 7.91
N PHE A 106 10.30 5.95 7.20
CA PHE A 106 11.54 5.43 7.77
C PHE A 106 12.43 6.47 8.47
N ASP A 107 12.06 7.76 8.46
CA ASP A 107 12.71 8.83 9.23
C ASP A 107 12.22 8.83 10.69
N MET A 108 12.64 7.82 11.44
CA MET A 108 12.10 7.54 12.78
C MET A 108 12.41 8.63 13.83
N GLU A 109 13.36 9.53 13.57
CA GLU A 109 13.70 10.65 14.47
C GLU A 109 12.77 11.86 14.28
N TYR A 110 12.20 12.00 13.08
CA TYR A 110 11.30 13.07 12.66
C TYR A 110 9.99 12.51 12.05
N PRO A 111 9.22 11.68 12.80
CA PRO A 111 7.98 11.10 12.29
C PRO A 111 6.95 12.19 11.95
N ILE A 112 6.50 12.17 10.70
CA ILE A 112 5.42 13.02 10.18
C ILE A 112 4.09 12.36 10.53
N SER A 113 3.21 13.10 11.19
CA SER A 113 1.90 12.61 11.62
C SER A 113 0.92 12.54 10.44
N PHE A 114 0.20 11.43 10.30
CA PHE A 114 -0.86 11.23 9.31
C PHE A 114 -1.99 10.35 9.88
N ASN A 115 -3.13 10.97 10.23
CA ASN A 115 -4.31 10.29 10.74
C ASN A 115 -5.41 10.19 9.67
N VAL A 116 -5.64 8.99 9.15
CA VAL A 116 -6.71 8.72 8.18
C VAL A 116 -8.13 8.95 8.72
N LEU A 117 -8.32 8.92 10.06
CA LEU A 117 -9.64 9.04 10.70
C LEU A 117 -10.02 10.47 11.12
N GLU A 118 -9.11 11.44 11.03
CA GLU A 118 -9.38 12.82 11.45
C GLU A 118 -10.39 13.53 10.53
N ASP A 119 -11.18 14.42 11.12
CA ASP A 119 -11.91 15.52 10.46
C ASP A 119 -12.58 15.12 9.14
N VAL A 120 -13.29 13.99 9.16
CA VAL A 120 -14.03 13.45 8.02
C VAL A 120 -15.49 13.87 8.11
N ASP A 121 -15.92 14.70 7.15
CA ASP A 121 -17.31 15.10 6.96
C ASP A 121 -18.25 13.89 6.92
N ALA A 122 -19.43 14.03 7.52
CA ALA A 122 -20.35 12.90 7.75
C ALA A 122 -20.79 12.19 6.45
N ASP A 123 -20.92 12.94 5.35
CA ASP A 123 -21.21 12.41 4.01
C ASP A 123 -20.05 11.56 3.47
N LYS A 124 -18.79 11.94 3.73
CA LYS A 124 -17.57 11.30 3.19
C LYS A 124 -17.04 10.13 4.03
N ARG A 125 -17.53 9.94 5.26
CA ARG A 125 -17.11 8.84 6.16
C ARG A 125 -17.16 7.46 5.50
N HIS A 126 -18.19 7.19 4.69
CA HIS A 126 -18.34 5.90 4.01
C HIS A 126 -17.19 5.60 3.02
N LEU A 127 -16.60 6.62 2.39
CA LEU A 127 -15.45 6.48 1.49
C LEU A 127 -14.16 6.14 2.26
N VAL A 128 -13.95 6.73 3.44
CA VAL A 128 -12.83 6.39 4.32
C VAL A 128 -12.95 4.95 4.82
N VAL A 129 -14.16 4.54 5.22
CA VAL A 129 -14.45 3.14 5.58
C VAL A 129 -14.15 2.22 4.39
N ALA A 130 -14.71 2.47 3.21
CA ALA A 130 -14.52 1.62 2.02
C ALA A 130 -13.03 1.49 1.62
N GLY A 131 -12.32 2.62 1.54
CA GLY A 131 -10.90 2.65 1.19
C GLY A 131 -10.03 1.91 2.21
N LEU A 132 -10.29 2.06 3.51
CA LEU A 132 -9.60 1.31 4.56
C LEU A 132 -9.91 -0.19 4.51
N MET A 133 -11.20 -0.56 4.40
CA MET A 133 -11.62 -1.96 4.39
C MET A 133 -11.05 -2.71 3.18
N SER A 134 -11.08 -2.12 1.99
CA SER A 134 -10.50 -2.71 0.78
C SER A 134 -8.96 -2.77 0.85
N THR A 135 -8.31 -1.79 1.51
CA THR A 135 -6.86 -1.85 1.80
C THR A 135 -6.52 -2.99 2.75
N PHE A 136 -7.30 -3.19 3.83
CA PHE A 136 -7.09 -4.27 4.79
C PHE A 136 -7.35 -5.66 4.20
N GLU A 137 -8.41 -5.82 3.40
CA GLU A 137 -8.70 -7.02 2.62
C GLU A 137 -7.52 -7.40 1.73
N LYS A 138 -6.99 -6.43 0.97
CA LYS A 138 -5.86 -6.63 0.06
C LYS A 138 -4.54 -6.96 0.76
N ILE A 139 -4.28 -6.43 1.96
CA ILE A 139 -3.06 -6.75 2.72
C ILE A 139 -3.18 -8.13 3.41
N TRP A 140 -4.40 -8.65 3.61
CA TRP A 140 -4.67 -9.86 4.41
C TRP A 140 -5.48 -10.94 3.69
N VAL A 141 -5.40 -11.04 2.35
CA VAL A 141 -6.19 -11.95 1.50
C VAL A 141 -6.40 -13.34 2.09
N ASP A 142 -5.34 -14.08 2.45
CA ASP A 142 -5.40 -15.45 2.99
C ASP A 142 -5.98 -15.57 4.42
N ALA A 143 -6.26 -14.44 5.07
CA ALA A 143 -6.64 -14.34 6.48
C ALA A 143 -7.80 -13.34 6.73
N TRP A 144 -8.49 -12.91 5.68
CA TRP A 144 -9.67 -12.06 5.75
C TRP A 144 -10.94 -12.90 5.91
N SER A 145 -11.99 -12.35 6.53
CA SER A 145 -13.26 -13.05 6.66
C SER A 145 -14.43 -12.07 6.81
N ALA A 146 -15.62 -12.46 6.35
CA ALA A 146 -16.81 -11.61 6.43
C ALA A 146 -17.15 -11.14 7.87
N ARG A 147 -16.88 -11.98 8.88
CA ARG A 147 -17.06 -11.60 10.30
C ARG A 147 -16.04 -10.56 10.75
N MET A 148 -14.78 -10.73 10.37
CA MET A 148 -13.72 -9.75 10.62
C MET A 148 -14.04 -8.41 9.93
N ALA A 149 -14.47 -8.47 8.67
CA ALA A 149 -14.86 -7.31 7.89
C ALA A 149 -16.02 -6.55 8.57
N TYR A 150 -17.12 -7.24 8.91
CA TYR A 150 -18.29 -6.64 9.53
C TYR A 150 -17.99 -5.95 10.88
N ILE A 151 -17.25 -6.61 11.76
CA ILE A 151 -16.88 -6.04 13.07
C ILE A 151 -15.93 -4.84 12.89
N LEU A 152 -14.92 -4.95 12.01
CA LEU A 152 -13.96 -3.86 11.77
C LEU A 152 -14.63 -2.66 11.10
N GLN A 153 -15.53 -2.87 10.15
CA GLN A 153 -16.31 -1.81 9.48
C GLN A 153 -17.11 -0.97 10.50
N ASN A 154 -17.88 -1.61 11.38
CA ASN A 154 -18.61 -0.92 12.45
C ASN A 154 -17.68 -0.29 13.51
N THR A 155 -16.44 -0.77 13.63
CA THR A 155 -15.44 -0.16 14.52
C THR A 155 -14.84 1.10 13.91
N ILE A 156 -14.46 1.09 12.63
CA ILE A 156 -13.96 2.29 11.94
C ILE A 156 -15.07 3.33 11.83
N GLY A 157 -16.29 2.93 11.49
CA GLY A 157 -17.46 3.83 11.44
C GLY A 157 -17.68 4.56 12.77
N ALA A 158 -17.63 3.85 13.90
CA ALA A 158 -17.79 4.44 15.23
C ALA A 158 -16.62 5.39 15.60
N LEU A 159 -15.40 5.08 15.15
CA LEU A 159 -14.21 5.89 15.44
C LEU A 159 -14.15 7.17 14.59
N LEU A 160 -14.72 7.18 13.39
CA LEU A 160 -14.90 8.39 12.57
C LEU A 160 -15.89 9.40 13.18
N GLU A 161 -16.63 9.01 14.24
CA GLU A 161 -17.50 9.89 15.02
C GLU A 161 -16.87 10.37 16.34
N PHE A 162 -15.65 9.90 16.67
CA PHE A 162 -15.01 10.18 17.95
C PHE A 162 -13.78 11.09 17.81
N PRO A 163 -13.81 12.33 18.36
CA PRO A 163 -12.69 13.27 18.25
C PRO A 163 -11.38 12.69 18.79
N GLY A 164 -10.30 12.84 18.00
CA GLY A 164 -8.97 12.35 18.37
C GLY A 164 -8.81 10.82 18.35
N ALA A 165 -9.73 10.08 17.73
CA ALA A 165 -9.55 8.67 17.42
C ALA A 165 -8.41 8.47 16.40
N THR A 166 -7.71 7.33 16.53
CA THR A 166 -6.63 6.92 15.62
C THR A 166 -6.83 5.45 15.23
N LEU A 167 -6.02 4.91 14.32
CA LEU A 167 -6.08 3.47 14.03
C LEU A 167 -5.71 2.59 15.24
N LEU A 168 -5.03 3.14 16.25
CA LEU A 168 -4.79 2.46 17.53
C LEU A 168 -6.07 2.32 18.38
N SER A 169 -7.08 3.19 18.17
CA SER A 169 -8.36 3.13 18.87
C SER A 169 -9.15 1.87 18.58
N VAL A 170 -8.91 1.18 17.46
CA VAL A 170 -9.55 -0.10 17.12
C VAL A 170 -9.30 -1.14 18.22
N ASN A 171 -8.08 -1.21 18.74
CA ASN A 171 -7.75 -2.11 19.85
C ASN A 171 -8.41 -1.67 21.17
N ARG A 172 -8.49 -0.36 21.42
CA ARG A 172 -9.21 0.19 22.59
C ARG A 172 -10.69 -0.19 22.54
N MET A 173 -11.37 -0.07 21.40
CA MET A 173 -12.80 -0.40 21.23
C MET A 173 -13.16 -1.84 21.62
N TYR A 174 -12.22 -2.79 21.57
CA TYR A 174 -12.49 -4.18 21.98
C TYR A 174 -12.07 -4.50 23.42
N ILE A 175 -10.99 -3.89 23.92
CA ILE A 175 -10.42 -4.20 25.25
C ILE A 175 -11.02 -3.29 26.33
N ASP A 176 -11.03 -1.99 26.08
CA ASP A 176 -11.45 -0.95 27.01
C ASP A 176 -12.98 -0.85 27.01
N LYS A 177 -13.60 -0.88 28.20
CA LYS A 177 -15.07 -0.77 28.33
C LYS A 177 -15.51 0.69 28.54
N GLU A 178 -14.67 1.53 29.13
CA GLU A 178 -14.98 2.93 29.46
C GLU A 178 -14.73 3.84 28.24
N TYR A 179 -13.61 3.65 27.51
CA TYR A 179 -13.40 4.28 26.19
C TYR A 179 -14.55 3.97 25.22
N ARG A 180 -14.96 2.70 25.13
CA ARG A 180 -16.03 2.23 24.26
C ARG A 180 -17.38 2.86 24.62
N LYS A 181 -17.71 2.99 25.91
CA LYS A 181 -18.89 3.72 26.41
C LYS A 181 -18.91 5.16 25.88
N ASN A 182 -17.76 5.83 25.93
CA ASN A 182 -17.61 7.22 25.48
C ASN A 182 -17.63 7.37 23.95
N VAL A 183 -17.11 6.40 23.19
CA VAL A 183 -17.29 6.36 21.72
C VAL A 183 -18.77 6.17 21.38
N ILE A 184 -19.44 5.16 21.96
CA ILE A 184 -20.86 4.86 21.71
C ILE A 184 -21.77 6.07 22.02
N ALA A 185 -21.43 6.85 23.05
CA ALA A 185 -22.15 8.08 23.39
C ALA A 185 -22.07 9.18 22.30
N LYS A 186 -21.10 9.11 21.38
CA LYS A 186 -20.92 10.05 20.25
C LYS A 186 -21.45 9.55 18.91
N ILE A 187 -21.70 8.25 18.74
CA ILE A 187 -22.19 7.68 17.47
C ILE A 187 -23.57 8.25 17.13
N THR A 188 -23.68 8.90 15.96
CA THR A 188 -24.92 9.43 15.39
C THR A 188 -25.51 8.50 14.33
N ASP A 189 -24.70 7.69 13.63
CA ASP A 189 -25.19 6.70 12.67
C ASP A 189 -26.03 5.61 13.37
N PRO A 190 -27.32 5.43 13.00
CA PRO A 190 -28.19 4.45 13.67
C PRO A 190 -27.75 2.98 13.51
N SER A 191 -27.14 2.61 12.39
CA SER A 191 -26.73 1.23 12.10
C SER A 191 -25.48 0.85 12.88
N VAL A 192 -24.45 1.71 12.86
CA VAL A 192 -23.23 1.54 13.65
C VAL A 192 -23.55 1.60 15.14
N ARG A 193 -24.47 2.49 15.56
CA ARG A 193 -24.92 2.57 16.95
C ARG A 193 -25.65 1.29 17.37
N SER A 194 -26.55 0.76 16.55
CA SER A 194 -27.27 -0.49 16.87
C SER A 194 -26.34 -1.71 16.89
N PHE A 195 -25.33 -1.79 16.01
CA PHE A 195 -24.28 -2.83 16.15
C PHE A 195 -23.64 -2.80 17.55
N TRP A 196 -23.23 -1.63 18.04
CA TRP A 196 -22.57 -1.53 19.35
C TRP A 196 -23.52 -1.68 20.56
N VAL A 197 -24.76 -1.15 20.46
CA VAL A 197 -25.73 -1.10 21.57
C VAL A 197 -26.62 -2.35 21.63
N ASP A 198 -26.98 -2.93 20.49
CA ASP A 198 -27.93 -4.05 20.39
C ASP A 198 -27.29 -5.38 20.00
N GLU A 199 -26.20 -5.41 19.23
CA GLU A 199 -25.58 -6.67 18.81
C GLU A 199 -24.37 -7.04 19.68
N TYR A 200 -23.32 -6.23 19.64
CA TYR A 200 -22.07 -6.46 20.36
C TYR A 200 -22.29 -6.52 21.88
N SER A 201 -23.22 -5.72 22.43
CA SER A 201 -23.58 -5.75 23.85
C SER A 201 -24.14 -7.10 24.32
N LYS A 202 -24.70 -7.89 23.39
CA LYS A 202 -25.26 -9.22 23.62
C LYS A 202 -24.27 -10.34 23.30
N TYR A 203 -23.09 -10.03 22.76
CA TYR A 203 -22.02 -11.01 22.62
C TYR A 203 -21.59 -11.50 24.01
N THR A 204 -21.55 -12.82 24.20
CA THR A 204 -20.95 -13.39 25.41
C THR A 204 -19.46 -13.01 25.47
N ASP A 205 -18.88 -12.85 26.67
CA ASP A 205 -17.44 -12.56 26.80
C ASP A 205 -16.59 -13.59 26.02
N ARG A 206 -17.03 -14.85 25.97
CA ARG A 206 -16.44 -15.91 25.15
C ARG A 206 -16.53 -15.61 23.65
N TYR A 207 -17.70 -15.27 23.10
CA TYR A 207 -17.83 -14.98 21.68
C TYR A 207 -17.03 -13.72 21.27
N ALA A 208 -16.99 -12.70 22.13
CA ALA A 208 -16.15 -11.53 21.91
C ALA A 208 -14.65 -11.89 21.91
N GLN A 209 -14.21 -12.78 22.82
CA GLN A 209 -12.86 -13.35 22.86
C GLN A 209 -12.53 -14.29 21.69
N GLU A 210 -13.53 -14.91 21.05
CA GLU A 210 -13.33 -15.73 19.84
C GLU A 210 -13.35 -14.89 18.55
N ALA A 211 -14.09 -13.77 18.51
CA ALA A 211 -14.29 -12.98 17.30
C ALA A 211 -13.32 -11.79 17.13
N THR A 212 -12.89 -11.14 18.21
CA THR A 212 -12.08 -9.90 18.12
C THR A 212 -10.55 -10.08 17.98
N PRO A 213 -9.89 -11.15 18.51
CA PRO A 213 -8.43 -11.24 18.44
C PRO A 213 -7.83 -11.30 17.04
N ALA A 214 -8.58 -11.77 16.04
CA ALA A 214 -8.14 -11.72 14.65
C ALA A 214 -7.87 -10.27 14.20
N ILE A 215 -8.78 -9.35 14.49
CA ILE A 215 -8.63 -7.92 14.20
C ILE A 215 -7.52 -7.31 15.07
N GLN A 216 -7.50 -7.62 16.37
CA GLN A 216 -6.51 -7.07 17.30
C GLN A 216 -5.08 -7.43 16.93
N ASN A 217 -4.83 -8.68 16.52
CA ASN A 217 -3.51 -9.13 16.06
C ASN A 217 -3.11 -8.44 14.76
N LYS A 218 -4.06 -8.25 13.84
CA LYS A 218 -3.82 -7.67 12.52
C LYS A 218 -3.57 -6.15 12.57
N ILE A 219 -4.35 -5.40 13.34
CA ILE A 219 -4.07 -3.98 13.65
C ILE A 219 -2.82 -3.86 14.57
N GLY A 220 -2.64 -4.82 15.47
CA GLY A 220 -1.47 -4.93 16.35
C GLY A 220 -0.14 -5.05 15.61
N GLN A 221 -0.11 -5.68 14.42
CA GLN A 221 1.08 -5.72 13.57
C GLN A 221 1.53 -4.30 13.17
N PHE A 222 0.60 -3.43 12.76
CA PHE A 222 0.91 -2.03 12.47
C PHE A 222 1.27 -1.22 13.72
N ALA A 223 0.55 -1.43 14.84
CA ALA A 223 0.79 -0.72 16.10
C ALA A 223 2.12 -1.10 16.80
N SER A 224 2.58 -2.34 16.62
CA SER A 224 3.83 -2.82 17.21
C SER A 224 5.06 -2.19 16.55
N ASN A 225 5.04 -2.01 15.23
CA ASN A 225 6.11 -1.33 14.50
C ASN A 225 6.14 0.16 14.86
N ALA A 226 7.20 0.61 15.55
CA ALA A 226 7.37 2.01 15.95
C ALA A 226 7.30 2.99 14.78
N LEU A 227 7.85 2.59 13.62
CA LEU A 227 7.83 3.37 12.37
C LEU A 227 6.39 3.72 11.97
N VAL A 228 5.50 2.72 11.90
CA VAL A 228 4.11 2.92 11.50
C VAL A 228 3.29 3.57 12.61
N ARG A 229 3.44 3.09 13.86
CA ARG A 229 2.75 3.64 15.04
C ARG A 229 2.98 5.14 15.19
N ASN A 230 4.21 5.61 15.03
CA ASN A 230 4.54 7.02 15.23
C ASN A 230 3.97 7.92 14.12
N VAL A 231 3.58 7.36 12.96
CA VAL A 231 2.84 8.04 11.89
C VAL A 231 1.33 8.03 12.14
N ILE A 232 0.72 6.85 12.36
CA ILE A 232 -0.75 6.67 12.38
C ILE A 232 -1.39 6.74 13.77
N GLY A 233 -0.59 6.81 14.83
CA GLY A 233 -1.03 6.78 16.24
C GLY A 233 -1.22 8.16 16.87
N GLN A 234 -0.95 9.23 16.13
CA GLN A 234 -1.12 10.61 16.57
C GLN A 234 -2.55 11.10 16.23
N PRO A 235 -3.25 11.84 17.12
CA PRO A 235 -4.66 12.23 16.91
C PRO A 235 -4.94 13.14 15.70
N GLN A 236 -3.97 13.96 15.29
CA GLN A 236 -4.08 14.88 14.14
C GLN A 236 -2.84 14.77 13.25
N SER A 237 -3.04 14.83 11.94
CA SER A 237 -2.00 14.96 10.93
C SER A 237 -1.22 16.26 11.10
N SER A 238 0.00 16.24 10.59
CA SER A 238 0.94 17.36 10.65
C SER A 238 0.88 18.29 9.43
N PHE A 239 0.07 17.91 8.43
CA PHE A 239 -0.13 18.60 7.15
C PHE A 239 -1.60 18.45 6.72
N ASN A 240 -2.14 19.45 6.03
CA ASN A 240 -3.46 19.39 5.40
C ASN A 240 -3.29 19.24 3.89
N ILE A 241 -3.78 18.14 3.31
CA ILE A 241 -3.61 17.87 1.88
C ILE A 241 -4.37 18.88 1.01
N ARG A 242 -5.49 19.44 1.48
CA ARG A 242 -6.23 20.48 0.73
C ARG A 242 -5.39 21.75 0.58
N GLU A 243 -4.69 22.18 1.63
CA GLU A 243 -3.70 23.27 1.57
C GLU A 243 -2.55 22.93 0.60
N LEU A 244 -2.02 21.71 0.66
CA LEU A 244 -0.97 21.27 -0.27
C LEU A 244 -1.42 21.32 -1.74
N MET A 245 -2.69 20.99 -2.01
CA MET A 245 -3.28 21.01 -3.34
C MET A 245 -3.58 22.44 -3.83
N ASP A 246 -4.13 23.30 -2.98
CA ASP A 246 -4.59 24.65 -3.36
C ASP A 246 -3.44 25.67 -3.39
N GLU A 247 -2.43 25.55 -2.52
CA GLU A 247 -1.20 26.37 -2.58
C GLU A 247 -0.15 25.84 -3.58
N GLY A 248 -0.44 24.75 -4.31
CA GLY A 248 0.48 24.18 -5.29
C GLY A 248 1.80 23.67 -4.69
N LYS A 249 1.74 22.80 -3.68
CA LYS A 249 2.92 22.26 -2.98
C LYS A 249 3.50 21.01 -3.65
N ILE A 250 4.71 20.63 -3.24
CA ILE A 250 5.45 19.47 -3.73
C ILE A 250 5.41 18.39 -2.64
N PHE A 251 4.68 17.30 -2.88
CA PHE A 251 4.48 16.22 -1.92
C PHE A 251 5.22 14.95 -2.37
N ILE A 252 6.41 14.70 -1.82
CA ILE A 252 7.22 13.52 -2.15
C ILE A 252 7.00 12.46 -1.09
N VAL A 253 6.50 11.29 -1.50
CA VAL A 253 6.08 10.18 -0.64
C VAL A 253 7.01 8.99 -0.90
N ASN A 254 8.11 8.92 -0.15
CA ASN A 254 9.09 7.83 -0.24
C ASN A 254 8.70 6.70 0.73
N LEU A 255 8.01 5.68 0.23
CA LEU A 255 7.52 4.55 1.04
C LEU A 255 8.54 3.42 1.20
N SER A 256 9.62 3.42 0.40
CA SER A 256 10.67 2.40 0.29
C SER A 256 10.37 1.07 1.01
N LYS A 257 9.69 0.14 0.31
CA LYS A 257 9.23 -1.17 0.85
C LYS A 257 10.34 -1.95 1.57
N GLY A 258 11.59 -1.84 1.13
CA GLY A 258 12.73 -2.49 1.77
C GLY A 258 13.13 -1.91 3.14
N ARG A 259 12.70 -0.68 3.46
CA ARG A 259 12.93 0.01 4.75
C ARG A 259 11.70 0.00 5.65
N VAL A 260 10.50 0.12 5.07
CA VAL A 260 9.23 0.24 5.80
C VAL A 260 8.54 -1.12 6.00
N GLY A 261 8.82 -2.09 5.14
CA GLY A 261 8.11 -3.37 5.03
C GLY A 261 6.90 -3.26 4.11
N GLU A 262 6.65 -4.29 3.28
CA GLU A 262 5.69 -4.23 2.18
C GLU A 262 4.25 -3.93 2.61
N GLY A 263 3.68 -4.68 3.57
CA GLY A 263 2.32 -4.44 4.05
C GLY A 263 2.14 -3.05 4.68
N ASN A 264 3.20 -2.51 5.29
CA ASN A 264 3.20 -1.18 5.91
C ASN A 264 3.24 -0.08 4.84
N ALA A 265 4.08 -0.24 3.81
CA ALA A 265 4.13 0.67 2.66
C ALA A 265 2.82 0.65 1.86
N ASN A 266 2.24 -0.53 1.61
CA ASN A 266 0.94 -0.65 0.93
C ASN A 266 -0.17 0.06 1.73
N LEU A 267 -0.24 -0.16 3.06
CA LEU A 267 -1.19 0.54 3.94
C LEU A 267 -1.06 2.06 3.83
N LEU A 268 0.16 2.59 4.04
CA LEU A 268 0.39 4.04 4.04
C LEU A 268 0.09 4.66 2.67
N GLY A 269 0.50 4.02 1.58
CA GLY A 269 0.23 4.49 0.22
C GLY A 269 -1.27 4.51 -0.13
N SER A 270 -2.03 3.44 0.14
CA SER A 270 -3.48 3.41 -0.12
C SER A 270 -4.25 4.41 0.75
N MET A 271 -3.89 4.58 2.02
CA MET A 271 -4.51 5.60 2.88
C MET A 271 -4.19 7.02 2.40
N LEU A 272 -2.95 7.30 1.98
CA LEU A 272 -2.57 8.59 1.41
C LEU A 272 -3.35 8.89 0.13
N ILE A 273 -3.46 7.94 -0.80
CA ILE A 273 -4.28 8.08 -2.01
C ILE A 273 -5.74 8.36 -1.66
N THR A 274 -6.30 7.66 -0.67
CA THR A 274 -7.69 7.88 -0.22
C THR A 274 -7.88 9.29 0.35
N LYS A 275 -6.97 9.78 1.21
CA LYS A 275 -7.03 11.14 1.76
C LYS A 275 -6.70 12.23 0.72
N ILE A 276 -5.85 11.97 -0.28
CA ILE A 276 -5.63 12.87 -1.44
C ILE A 276 -6.90 12.99 -2.28
N TYR A 277 -7.59 11.89 -2.56
CA TYR A 277 -8.86 11.92 -3.28
C TYR A 277 -9.94 12.69 -2.49
N LEU A 278 -10.06 12.47 -1.19
CA LEU A 278 -11.01 13.19 -0.35
C LEU A 278 -10.69 14.70 -0.22
N ALA A 279 -9.40 15.05 -0.19
CA ALA A 279 -8.95 16.44 -0.27
C ALA A 279 -9.21 17.07 -1.65
N ALA A 280 -9.23 16.28 -2.72
CA ALA A 280 -9.70 16.73 -4.02
C ALA A 280 -11.23 16.95 -3.99
N MET A 281 -12.01 15.94 -3.60
CA MET A 281 -13.47 16.02 -3.52
C MET A 281 -13.95 17.17 -2.63
N SER A 282 -13.21 17.54 -1.58
CA SER A 282 -13.59 18.68 -0.74
C SER A 282 -13.67 20.00 -1.52
N ARG A 283 -12.94 20.16 -2.63
CA ARG A 283 -13.04 21.32 -3.55
C ARG A 283 -14.45 21.53 -4.13
N ALA A 284 -15.38 20.58 -3.97
CA ALA A 284 -16.81 20.80 -4.18
C ALA A 284 -17.39 21.95 -3.31
N ASP A 285 -16.72 22.33 -2.22
CA ASP A 285 -17.02 23.52 -1.41
C ASP A 285 -16.81 24.85 -2.15
N THR A 286 -16.00 24.84 -3.21
CA THR A 286 -15.52 26.04 -3.87
C THR A 286 -16.54 26.46 -4.92
N HIS A 287 -16.99 27.72 -4.83
CA HIS A 287 -17.98 28.26 -5.75
C HIS A 287 -17.54 28.12 -7.21
N ALA A 288 -18.48 27.88 -8.13
CA ALA A 288 -18.18 27.56 -9.53
C ALA A 288 -17.38 28.66 -10.25
N SER A 289 -17.51 29.92 -9.84
CA SER A 289 -16.70 31.06 -10.33
C SER A 289 -15.23 31.04 -9.88
N ASP A 290 -14.85 30.14 -8.97
CA ASP A 290 -13.53 30.12 -8.32
C ASP A 290 -12.84 28.76 -8.49
N MET A 291 -13.61 27.69 -8.73
CA MET A 291 -13.09 26.39 -9.17
C MET A 291 -12.14 26.51 -10.39
N HIS A 292 -12.44 27.41 -11.33
CA HIS A 292 -11.54 27.63 -12.49
C HIS A 292 -10.19 28.26 -12.11
N LYS A 293 -10.09 28.94 -10.95
CA LYS A 293 -8.87 29.59 -10.45
C LYS A 293 -7.95 28.64 -9.67
N LEU A 294 -8.50 27.60 -9.04
CA LEU A 294 -7.71 26.61 -8.30
C LEU A 294 -6.67 25.91 -9.22
N PRO A 295 -5.44 25.64 -8.75
CA PRO A 295 -4.45 24.94 -9.56
C PRO A 295 -4.82 23.45 -9.75
N PRO A 296 -4.45 22.85 -10.91
CA PRO A 296 -4.30 21.42 -11.04
C PRO A 296 -3.33 20.87 -10.00
N PHE A 297 -3.60 19.66 -9.51
CA PHE A 297 -2.67 18.90 -8.69
C PHE A 297 -2.34 17.57 -9.36
N TYR A 298 -1.06 17.31 -9.60
CA TYR A 298 -0.60 16.17 -10.38
C TYR A 298 -0.15 15.02 -9.46
N LEU A 299 -0.97 13.97 -9.37
CA LEU A 299 -0.69 12.76 -8.59
C LEU A 299 0.00 11.70 -9.47
N TYR A 300 1.27 11.47 -9.21
CA TYR A 300 2.07 10.40 -9.78
C TYR A 300 2.10 9.19 -8.85
N VAL A 301 1.86 8.01 -9.40
CA VAL A 301 1.95 6.74 -8.65
C VAL A 301 2.73 5.74 -9.50
N ASP A 302 3.99 5.47 -9.11
CA ASP A 302 4.76 4.38 -9.72
C ASP A 302 4.39 3.05 -9.05
N GLU A 303 4.37 1.98 -9.85
CA GLU A 303 3.85 0.67 -9.50
C GLU A 303 2.48 0.75 -8.77
N PHE A 304 1.51 1.46 -9.38
CA PHE A 304 0.22 1.83 -8.77
C PHE A 304 -0.64 0.63 -8.35
N GLN A 305 -0.44 -0.54 -8.97
CA GLN A 305 -1.11 -1.79 -8.60
C GLN A 305 -0.88 -2.20 -7.14
N ASN A 306 0.16 -1.67 -6.47
CA ASN A 306 0.37 -1.89 -5.05
C ASN A 306 -0.76 -1.27 -4.21
N PHE A 307 -1.18 -0.07 -4.57
CA PHE A 307 -2.10 0.76 -3.77
C PHE A 307 -3.53 0.78 -4.31
N ALA A 308 -3.70 0.47 -5.60
CA ALA A 308 -5.00 0.35 -6.26
C ALA A 308 -5.92 -0.60 -5.51
N ASN A 309 -7.16 -0.18 -5.29
CA ASN A 309 -8.22 -0.93 -4.63
C ASN A 309 -9.54 -0.62 -5.35
N LYS A 310 -10.65 -1.25 -4.98
CA LYS A 310 -11.93 -1.06 -5.70
C LYS A 310 -12.37 0.40 -5.78
N SER A 311 -12.27 1.14 -4.67
CA SER A 311 -12.55 2.58 -4.62
C SER A 311 -11.65 3.45 -5.52
N PHE A 312 -10.52 2.93 -6.03
CA PHE A 312 -9.69 3.64 -7.01
C PHE A 312 -10.37 3.80 -8.38
N ALA A 313 -11.36 2.95 -8.69
CA ALA A 313 -12.21 3.10 -9.88
C ALA A 313 -13.02 4.41 -9.84
N ASP A 314 -13.53 4.77 -8.67
CA ASP A 314 -14.26 6.02 -8.45
C ASP A 314 -13.31 7.21 -8.59
N ILE A 315 -12.09 7.12 -8.04
CA ILE A 315 -11.04 8.15 -8.17
C ILE A 315 -10.79 8.49 -9.64
N LEU A 316 -10.57 7.48 -10.49
CA LEU A 316 -10.33 7.68 -11.93
C LEU A 316 -11.53 8.24 -12.69
N SER A 317 -12.75 8.07 -12.17
CA SER A 317 -13.99 8.53 -12.80
C SER A 317 -14.40 9.95 -12.34
N GLU A 318 -13.99 10.36 -11.14
CA GLU A 318 -14.43 11.61 -10.49
C GLU A 318 -13.33 12.69 -10.42
N ALA A 319 -12.06 12.31 -10.21
CA ALA A 319 -10.97 13.22 -9.79
C ALA A 319 -10.77 14.43 -10.71
N ARG A 320 -11.03 14.28 -12.02
CA ARG A 320 -10.98 15.37 -13.01
C ARG A 320 -11.87 16.56 -12.64
N LYS A 321 -13.05 16.32 -12.05
CA LYS A 321 -13.99 17.38 -11.62
C LYS A 321 -13.36 18.34 -10.60
N TYR A 322 -12.42 17.82 -9.81
CA TYR A 322 -11.77 18.51 -8.69
C TYR A 322 -10.33 18.93 -9.00
N LYS A 323 -9.94 18.90 -10.29
CA LYS A 323 -8.61 19.22 -10.80
C LYS A 323 -7.48 18.35 -10.23
N LEU A 324 -7.79 17.13 -9.78
CA LEU A 324 -6.79 16.11 -9.47
C LEU A 324 -6.50 15.29 -10.74
N ALA A 325 -5.30 15.46 -11.30
CA ALA A 325 -4.85 14.77 -12.50
C ALA A 325 -3.92 13.62 -12.10
N LEU A 326 -4.15 12.42 -12.64
CA LEU A 326 -3.43 11.20 -12.24
C LEU A 326 -2.48 10.72 -13.35
N THR A 327 -1.25 10.34 -13.00
CA THR A 327 -0.31 9.63 -13.86
C THR A 327 0.10 8.33 -13.17
N VAL A 328 -0.38 7.19 -13.68
CA VAL A 328 -0.25 5.89 -13.01
C VAL A 328 0.56 4.91 -13.86
N ALA A 329 1.56 4.26 -13.25
CA ALA A 329 2.45 3.32 -13.92
C ALA A 329 2.46 1.93 -13.26
N HIS A 330 2.48 0.86 -14.06
CA HIS A 330 2.55 -0.53 -13.58
C HIS A 330 3.26 -1.46 -14.58
N GLN A 331 3.43 -2.74 -14.25
CA GLN A 331 4.20 -3.69 -15.07
C GLN A 331 3.36 -4.53 -16.04
N TYR A 332 2.26 -5.13 -15.57
CA TYR A 332 1.39 -6.04 -16.35
C TYR A 332 -0.06 -5.99 -15.85
N ILE A 333 -1.04 -6.21 -16.74
CA ILE A 333 -2.45 -5.83 -16.46
C ILE A 333 -3.11 -6.76 -15.42
N GLU A 334 -2.64 -8.00 -15.30
CA GLU A 334 -3.16 -9.01 -14.35
C GLU A 334 -2.92 -8.62 -12.87
N GLN A 335 -2.14 -7.57 -12.59
CA GLN A 335 -1.98 -7.05 -11.23
C GLN A 335 -3.16 -6.18 -10.77
N MET A 336 -4.06 -5.79 -11.67
CA MET A 336 -5.27 -5.04 -11.35
C MET A 336 -6.47 -5.96 -11.11
N GLU A 337 -7.31 -5.60 -10.14
CA GLU A 337 -8.68 -6.13 -10.05
C GLU A 337 -9.50 -5.70 -11.29
N ASP A 338 -10.45 -6.52 -11.71
CA ASP A 338 -11.26 -6.30 -12.93
C ASP A 338 -11.94 -4.92 -12.98
N GLU A 339 -12.46 -4.47 -11.85
CA GLU A 339 -13.12 -3.17 -11.69
C GLU A 339 -12.14 -2.01 -11.91
N VAL A 340 -10.93 -2.10 -11.33
CA VAL A 340 -9.86 -1.10 -11.52
C VAL A 340 -9.39 -1.11 -12.97
N ARG A 341 -9.18 -2.28 -13.55
CA ARG A 341 -8.77 -2.46 -14.95
C ARG A 341 -9.77 -1.81 -15.91
N ALA A 342 -11.07 -2.03 -15.70
CA ALA A 342 -12.13 -1.42 -16.47
C ALA A 342 -12.16 0.12 -16.30
N ALA A 343 -12.01 0.62 -15.08
CA ALA A 343 -12.00 2.06 -14.81
C ALA A 343 -10.77 2.78 -15.39
N VAL A 344 -9.61 2.11 -15.43
CA VAL A 344 -8.41 2.59 -16.13
C VAL A 344 -8.69 2.70 -17.62
N PHE A 345 -9.06 1.61 -18.29
CA PHE A 345 -9.28 1.63 -19.74
C PHE A 345 -10.44 2.55 -20.16
N GLY A 346 -11.48 2.70 -19.33
CA GLY A 346 -12.63 3.56 -19.62
C GLY A 346 -12.41 5.07 -19.42
N ASN A 347 -11.52 5.49 -18.52
CA ASN A 347 -11.41 6.91 -18.12
C ASN A 347 -10.10 7.61 -18.56
N VAL A 348 -9.02 6.89 -18.86
CA VAL A 348 -7.73 7.54 -19.16
C VAL A 348 -7.66 8.08 -20.59
N GLY A 349 -7.44 9.38 -20.71
CA GLY A 349 -7.36 10.08 -22.00
C GLY A 349 -6.05 9.84 -22.75
N THR A 350 -4.95 9.66 -22.03
CA THR A 350 -3.63 9.34 -22.61
C THR A 350 -3.15 7.97 -22.13
N MET A 351 -2.74 7.13 -23.07
CA MET A 351 -2.22 5.79 -22.82
C MET A 351 -0.86 5.63 -23.48
N MET A 352 0.13 5.18 -22.72
CA MET A 352 1.50 4.93 -23.18
C MET A 352 1.94 3.51 -22.81
N THR A 353 2.44 2.75 -23.78
CA THR A 353 2.95 1.40 -23.58
C THR A 353 4.40 1.30 -24.04
N PHE A 354 5.28 0.86 -23.13
CA PHE A 354 6.59 0.31 -23.48
C PHE A 354 6.42 -1.18 -23.86
N ARG A 355 7.53 -1.93 -23.94
CA ARG A 355 7.51 -3.39 -24.09
C ARG A 355 6.74 -4.09 -22.96
N VAL A 356 5.74 -4.90 -23.33
CA VAL A 356 4.86 -5.64 -22.41
C VAL A 356 4.98 -7.17 -22.58
N GLY A 357 4.19 -7.97 -21.85
CA GLY A 357 4.00 -9.40 -22.10
C GLY A 357 3.11 -9.69 -23.32
N ALA A 358 3.10 -10.94 -23.80
CA ALA A 358 2.22 -11.33 -24.91
C ALA A 358 0.73 -11.22 -24.52
N TYR A 359 0.38 -11.66 -23.31
CA TYR A 359 -0.98 -11.54 -22.78
C TYR A 359 -1.43 -10.07 -22.65
N ASP A 360 -0.57 -9.20 -22.12
CA ASP A 360 -0.84 -7.75 -22.07
C ASP A 360 -1.03 -7.18 -23.49
N ALA A 361 -0.22 -7.64 -24.45
CA ALA A 361 -0.27 -7.19 -25.83
C ALA A 361 -1.58 -7.59 -26.55
N GLU A 362 -2.12 -8.79 -26.31
CA GLU A 362 -3.45 -9.22 -26.81
C GLU A 362 -4.62 -8.39 -26.24
N VAL A 363 -4.41 -7.72 -25.10
CA VAL A 363 -5.37 -6.77 -24.52
C VAL A 363 -5.17 -5.37 -25.12
N LEU A 364 -3.93 -4.88 -25.16
CA LEU A 364 -3.58 -3.54 -25.63
C LEU A 364 -3.70 -3.37 -27.16
N GLU A 365 -3.54 -4.43 -27.95
CA GLU A 365 -3.76 -4.41 -29.40
C GLU A 365 -5.14 -3.85 -29.76
N LYS A 366 -6.17 -4.13 -28.94
CA LYS A 366 -7.54 -3.62 -29.13
C LYS A 366 -7.64 -2.10 -28.94
N GLU A 367 -6.76 -1.53 -28.12
CA GLU A 367 -6.65 -0.09 -27.93
C GLU A 367 -5.84 0.58 -29.05
N PHE A 368 -4.78 -0.07 -29.54
CA PHE A 368 -3.87 0.46 -30.56
C PHE A 368 -4.19 0.04 -32.01
N ALA A 369 -5.26 -0.74 -32.22
CA ALA A 369 -5.77 -1.11 -33.52
C ALA A 369 -6.29 0.12 -34.31
N PRO A 370 -6.16 0.13 -35.65
CA PRO A 370 -5.54 -0.88 -36.50
C PRO A 370 -4.02 -0.68 -36.70
N THR A 371 -3.39 0.22 -35.94
CA THR A 371 -2.04 0.75 -36.28
C THR A 371 -0.91 -0.15 -35.78
N PHE A 372 -1.05 -0.76 -34.60
CA PHE A 372 -0.05 -1.66 -34.02
C PHE A 372 -0.67 -2.98 -33.60
N THR A 373 0.10 -4.05 -33.79
CA THR A 373 -0.25 -5.42 -33.42
C THR A 373 0.29 -5.83 -32.05
N ALA A 374 -0.17 -6.97 -31.53
CA ALA A 374 0.39 -7.60 -30.35
C ALA A 374 1.88 -7.97 -30.52
N GLU A 375 2.35 -8.27 -31.74
CA GLU A 375 3.76 -8.55 -32.01
C GLU A 375 4.62 -7.29 -31.88
N ASP A 376 4.15 -6.15 -32.40
CA ASP A 376 4.84 -4.86 -32.28
C ASP A 376 5.06 -4.47 -30.80
N LEU A 377 4.01 -4.64 -29.99
CA LEU A 377 3.98 -4.34 -28.55
C LEU A 377 4.97 -5.19 -27.72
N VAL A 378 5.21 -6.44 -28.14
CA VAL A 378 6.21 -7.33 -27.54
C VAL A 378 7.64 -7.01 -28.02
N ASN A 379 7.79 -6.48 -29.23
CA ASN A 379 9.08 -6.20 -29.86
C ASN A 379 9.68 -4.81 -29.51
N LEU A 380 8.86 -3.80 -29.17
CA LEU A 380 9.25 -2.44 -28.73
C LEU A 380 10.62 -2.37 -28.01
N GLY A 381 11.56 -1.57 -28.49
CA GLY A 381 12.88 -1.41 -27.86
C GLY A 381 12.86 -0.65 -26.53
N ALA A 382 14.00 -0.66 -25.81
CA ALA A 382 14.14 0.11 -24.57
C ALA A 382 13.98 1.62 -24.83
N ARG A 383 13.13 2.29 -24.04
CA ARG A 383 12.64 3.67 -24.22
C ARG A 383 11.76 3.93 -25.44
N GLN A 384 11.50 2.95 -26.31
CA GLN A 384 10.46 3.08 -27.34
C GLN A 384 9.09 2.86 -26.71
N ILE A 385 8.10 3.63 -27.16
CA ILE A 385 6.70 3.53 -26.76
C ILE A 385 5.78 3.59 -27.98
N TYR A 386 4.63 2.95 -27.86
CA TYR A 386 3.44 3.34 -28.60
C TYR A 386 2.50 4.10 -27.67
N LEU A 387 1.78 5.09 -28.22
CA LEU A 387 0.85 5.88 -27.41
C LEU A 387 -0.35 6.39 -28.20
N LYS A 388 -1.44 6.59 -27.44
CA LYS A 388 -2.60 7.39 -27.80
C LYS A 388 -2.54 8.64 -26.94
N LEU A 389 -2.29 9.78 -27.55
CA LEU A 389 -2.09 11.05 -26.87
C LEU A 389 -3.40 11.86 -26.88
N MET A 390 -3.81 12.36 -25.73
CA MET A 390 -4.87 13.35 -25.66
C MET A 390 -4.34 14.70 -26.17
N ILE A 391 -4.99 15.26 -27.18
CA ILE A 391 -4.64 16.54 -27.82
C ILE A 391 -5.93 17.36 -27.98
N ASP A 392 -6.01 18.50 -27.30
CA ASP A 392 -7.16 19.41 -27.33
C ASP A 392 -8.50 18.70 -27.07
N GLY A 393 -8.50 17.80 -26.08
CA GLY A 393 -9.66 17.02 -25.65
C GLY A 393 -10.06 15.85 -26.55
N VAL A 394 -9.30 15.56 -27.62
CA VAL A 394 -9.50 14.43 -28.53
C VAL A 394 -8.33 13.44 -28.43
N SER A 395 -8.60 12.12 -28.41
CA SER A 395 -7.54 11.11 -28.43
C SER A 395 -6.96 10.96 -29.85
N SER A 396 -5.63 10.97 -29.96
CA SER A 396 -4.93 10.81 -31.24
C SER A 396 -5.12 9.41 -31.82
N GLN A 397 -4.86 9.28 -33.12
CA GLN A 397 -4.49 7.98 -33.66
C GLN A 397 -3.23 7.46 -32.93
N PRO A 398 -3.07 6.13 -32.74
CA PRO A 398 -1.83 5.55 -32.24
C PRO A 398 -0.60 5.99 -33.05
N PHE A 399 0.51 6.25 -32.38
CA PHE A 399 1.79 6.50 -33.03
C PHE A 399 2.98 5.99 -32.21
N SER A 400 4.17 6.00 -32.83
CA SER A 400 5.45 5.60 -32.24
C SER A 400 6.26 6.80 -31.75
N ALA A 401 7.01 6.59 -30.67
CA ALA A 401 7.93 7.59 -30.13
C ALA A 401 9.05 6.95 -29.30
N VAL A 402 10.09 7.74 -29.04
CA VAL A 402 11.13 7.45 -28.06
C VAL A 402 10.98 8.40 -26.88
N THR A 403 10.95 7.87 -25.65
CA THR A 403 10.91 8.71 -24.45
C THR A 403 12.19 9.53 -24.29
N MET A 404 12.06 10.76 -23.78
CA MET A 404 13.19 11.65 -23.54
C MET A 404 14.19 11.04 -22.54
N PRO A 405 15.50 11.36 -22.65
CA PRO A 405 16.46 11.04 -21.59
C PRO A 405 16.07 11.73 -20.27
N PRO A 406 16.66 11.33 -19.12
CA PRO A 406 16.49 12.07 -17.87
C PRO A 406 16.74 13.57 -18.06
N VAL A 407 15.91 14.41 -17.45
CA VAL A 407 16.19 15.85 -17.31
C VAL A 407 17.57 16.00 -16.63
N PRO A 408 18.47 16.88 -17.09
CA PRO A 408 19.73 17.13 -16.39
C PRO A 408 19.48 17.63 -14.96
N GLU A 409 20.19 17.08 -13.97
CA GLU A 409 20.13 17.61 -12.60
C GLU A 409 20.67 19.05 -12.55
N PRO A 410 20.08 19.94 -11.74
CA PRO A 410 20.58 21.30 -11.58
C PRO A 410 21.94 21.30 -10.87
N GLU A 411 22.84 22.21 -11.26
CA GLU A 411 24.20 22.34 -10.69
C GLU A 411 24.19 22.52 -9.15
N ILE A 412 23.13 23.11 -8.60
CA ILE A 412 22.97 23.36 -7.17
C ILE A 412 21.78 22.56 -6.64
N ASN A 413 22.08 21.43 -5.99
CA ASN A 413 21.08 20.60 -5.32
C ASN A 413 20.54 21.30 -4.06
N HIS A 414 19.21 21.26 -3.85
CA HIS A 414 18.56 21.80 -2.65
C HIS A 414 17.74 20.76 -1.86
N GLY A 415 17.73 19.49 -2.26
CA GLY A 415 16.94 18.43 -1.63
C GLY A 415 17.17 18.31 -0.12
N GLN A 416 18.42 18.38 0.33
CA GLN A 416 18.74 18.36 1.78
C GLN A 416 18.21 19.58 2.54
N ARG A 417 18.15 20.76 1.91
CA ARG A 417 17.54 21.97 2.49
C ARG A 417 16.01 21.83 2.55
N ALA A 418 15.41 21.21 1.53
CA ALA A 418 13.98 20.91 1.49
C ALA A 418 13.59 19.87 2.55
N ILE A 419 14.34 18.77 2.70
CA ILE A 419 14.14 17.79 3.80
C ILE A 419 14.23 18.48 5.16
N ALA A 420 15.27 19.30 5.40
CA ALA A 420 15.46 20.00 6.67
C ALA A 420 14.30 20.96 6.99
N TYR A 421 13.82 21.71 6.00
CA TYR A 421 12.64 22.58 6.16
C TYR A 421 11.36 21.77 6.39
N SER A 422 11.18 20.68 5.64
CA SER A 422 10.03 19.78 5.76
C SER A 422 9.93 19.17 7.16
N ARG A 423 11.05 18.68 7.72
CA ARG A 423 11.13 18.24 9.12
C ARG A 423 10.72 19.36 10.09
N GLY A 424 11.28 20.55 9.93
CA GLY A 424 10.99 21.70 10.79
C GLY A 424 9.54 22.21 10.71
N ARG A 425 8.80 21.92 9.63
CA ARG A 425 7.42 22.37 9.42
C ARG A 425 6.35 21.31 9.65
N TYR A 426 6.66 20.03 9.42
CA TYR A 426 5.68 18.93 9.35
C TYR A 426 6.03 17.71 10.23
N SER A 427 7.07 17.78 11.09
CA SER A 427 7.40 16.68 11.99
C SER A 427 7.56 17.14 13.44
N LYS A 428 7.59 16.17 14.35
CA LYS A 428 7.95 16.38 15.75
C LYS A 428 9.10 15.44 16.14
N PRO A 429 9.96 15.82 17.12
CA PRO A 429 11.00 14.92 17.61
C PRO A 429 10.38 13.62 18.13
N ARG A 430 10.96 12.49 17.74
CA ARG A 430 10.49 11.14 18.10
C ARG A 430 10.08 10.98 19.57
N ALA A 431 10.89 11.47 20.51
CA ALA A 431 10.64 11.33 21.93
C ALA A 431 9.36 12.07 22.40
N GLU A 432 8.99 13.18 21.75
CA GLU A 432 7.71 13.85 22.00
C GLU A 432 6.55 13.01 21.46
N VAL A 433 6.68 12.45 20.25
CA VAL A 433 5.65 11.63 19.61
C VAL A 433 5.42 10.32 20.37
N GLU A 434 6.48 9.59 20.74
CA GLU A 434 6.35 8.35 21.51
C GLU A 434 5.77 8.61 22.91
N LYS A 435 6.08 9.75 23.55
CA LYS A 435 5.41 10.17 24.79
C LYS A 435 3.93 10.48 24.55
N ASN A 436 3.60 11.33 23.59
CA ASN A 436 2.21 11.74 23.31
C ASN A 436 1.32 10.54 22.97
N ILE A 437 1.84 9.56 22.23
CA ILE A 437 1.13 8.30 21.94
C ILE A 437 1.01 7.44 23.20
N SER A 438 2.06 7.31 24.02
CA SER A 438 1.99 6.58 25.29
C SER A 438 0.97 7.18 26.26
N ASP A 439 0.95 8.51 26.39
CA ASP A 439 -0.01 9.25 27.21
C ASP A 439 -1.44 9.05 26.69
N TRP A 440 -1.66 9.16 25.37
CA TRP A 440 -2.97 8.94 24.73
C TRP A 440 -3.47 7.49 24.84
N VAL A 441 -2.59 6.48 24.72
CA VAL A 441 -2.95 5.07 24.97
C VAL A 441 -3.24 4.85 26.45
N GLY A 442 -2.48 5.49 27.34
CA GLY A 442 -2.59 5.40 28.79
C GLY A 442 -3.72 6.21 29.42
N GLN A 443 -4.41 7.08 28.68
CA GLN A 443 -5.58 7.83 29.14
C GLN A 443 -6.68 6.88 29.61
N VAL A 444 -6.83 6.72 30.92
CA VAL A 444 -8.00 6.11 31.55
C VAL A 444 -9.17 7.08 31.39
N PHE A 445 -10.31 6.58 30.92
CA PHE A 445 -11.54 7.36 30.85
C PHE A 445 -12.38 7.06 32.09
N GLU A 446 -12.40 7.99 33.04
CA GLU A 446 -13.23 7.90 34.23
C GLU A 446 -14.73 7.86 33.82
N ASP A 447 -15.55 7.08 34.52
CA ASP A 447 -16.97 6.92 34.20
C ASP A 447 -17.80 7.89 35.04
N PRO A 448 -18.42 8.94 34.45
CA PRO A 448 -19.13 9.95 35.22
C PRO A 448 -20.29 9.39 36.06
N GLU A 449 -20.88 8.26 35.67
CA GLU A 449 -21.89 7.58 36.49
C GLU A 449 -21.29 6.91 37.73
N LYS A 450 -20.07 6.39 37.63
CA LYS A 450 -19.33 5.69 38.67
C LYS A 450 -18.84 6.72 39.70
N ASP A 451 -18.30 7.84 39.22
CA ASP A 451 -17.88 8.97 40.05
C ASP A 451 -19.08 9.64 40.73
N ALA A 452 -20.20 9.84 40.02
CA ALA A 452 -21.45 10.31 40.63
C ALA A 452 -22.00 9.32 41.68
N LYS A 453 -21.91 8.00 41.45
CA LYS A 453 -22.31 6.97 42.42
C LYS A 453 -21.34 6.88 43.61
N GLU A 454 -20.05 7.13 43.42
CA GLU A 454 -19.03 7.16 44.48
C GLU A 454 -19.16 8.44 45.32
N ALA A 455 -19.32 9.62 44.70
CA ALA A 455 -19.61 10.88 45.36
C ALA A 455 -20.92 10.79 46.18
N ALA A 456 -22.02 10.33 45.56
CA ALA A 456 -23.29 10.12 46.25
C ALA A 456 -23.25 8.95 47.26
N ARG A 457 -22.16 8.17 47.34
CA ARG A 457 -21.90 7.17 48.38
C ARG A 457 -21.03 7.75 49.51
N LEU A 458 -20.11 8.65 49.19
CA LEU A 458 -19.32 9.44 50.13
C LEU A 458 -20.21 10.42 50.90
N GLU A 459 -21.11 11.15 50.24
CA GLU A 459 -22.12 11.99 50.91
C GLU A 459 -22.99 11.18 51.89
N ARG A 460 -23.57 10.06 51.43
CA ARG A 460 -24.38 9.18 52.28
C ARG A 460 -23.59 8.48 53.39
N ARG A 461 -22.24 8.51 53.33
CA ARG A 461 -21.36 8.08 54.42
C ARG A 461 -21.09 9.22 55.39
N ALA A 462 -20.74 10.41 54.90
CA ALA A 462 -20.55 11.60 55.71
C ALA A 462 -21.80 11.94 56.55
N GLN A 463 -22.99 11.92 55.92
CA GLN A 463 -24.28 12.14 56.60
C GLN A 463 -24.55 11.10 57.71
N ARG A 464 -24.08 9.85 57.54
CA ARG A 464 -24.15 8.84 58.61
C ARG A 464 -23.16 9.14 59.73
N ASP A 465 -21.91 9.43 59.38
CA ASP A 465 -20.83 9.72 60.34
C ASP A 465 -21.08 11.03 61.13
N GLU A 466 -21.89 11.95 60.62
CA GLU A 466 -22.47 13.06 61.39
C GLU A 466 -23.63 12.62 62.29
N SER A 467 -24.57 11.79 61.78
CA SER A 467 -25.70 11.32 62.59
C SER A 467 -25.26 10.52 63.83
N ASP A 468 -24.25 9.66 63.70
CA ASP A 468 -23.70 8.87 64.82
C ASP A 468 -23.03 9.76 65.88
N LYS A 469 -22.40 10.86 65.46
CA LYS A 469 -21.82 11.86 66.39
C LYS A 469 -22.87 12.64 67.16
N SER A 470 -24.08 12.78 66.63
CA SER A 470 -25.18 13.51 67.30
C SER A 470 -25.91 12.69 68.36
N GLN A 471 -25.88 11.36 68.30
CA GLN A 471 -26.65 10.49 69.22
C GLN A 471 -25.86 9.99 70.44
N ASN A 472 -24.54 10.15 70.46
CA ASN A 472 -23.68 9.51 71.46
C ASN A 472 -23.38 10.41 72.69
N SER A 473 -24.41 11.07 73.23
CA SER A 473 -24.33 12.05 74.34
C SER A 473 -25.23 11.74 75.55
N ALA A 474 -25.42 10.45 75.86
CA ALA A 474 -26.17 9.99 77.04
C ALA A 474 -25.39 8.93 77.85
N PRO A 475 -25.26 9.07 79.19
CA PRO A 475 -24.52 8.11 80.01
C PRO A 475 -25.34 6.82 80.29
N PRO A 476 -24.67 5.67 80.49
CA PRO A 476 -25.35 4.39 80.71
C PRO A 476 -25.95 4.25 82.11
N ALA A 477 -27.23 3.86 82.19
CA ALA A 477 -27.89 3.46 83.43
C ALA A 477 -27.74 1.95 83.70
N PRO A 478 -27.62 1.50 84.98
CA PRO A 478 -27.40 0.10 85.31
C PRO A 478 -28.66 -0.75 85.10
N ARG A 479 -28.48 -1.99 84.63
CA ARG A 479 -29.55 -3.01 84.58
C ARG A 479 -29.32 -4.10 85.62
N ALA A 480 -30.35 -4.39 86.40
CA ALA A 480 -30.36 -5.47 87.38
C ALA A 480 -30.45 -6.86 86.71
N ARG A 481 -30.01 -7.89 87.45
CA ARG A 481 -30.04 -9.30 87.05
C ARG A 481 -31.25 -10.00 87.67
N MET A 482 -31.98 -10.78 86.87
CA MET A 482 -32.98 -11.73 87.36
C MET A 482 -33.05 -12.95 86.43
N GLU A 483 -33.40 -14.11 86.98
CA GLU A 483 -33.28 -15.42 86.34
C GLU A 483 -34.60 -16.20 86.42
N SER A 484 -34.99 -16.92 85.36
CA SER A 484 -35.87 -18.09 85.48
C SER A 484 -35.90 -18.96 84.19
N HIS A 485 -35.95 -20.27 84.39
CA HIS A 485 -36.12 -21.37 83.41
C HIS A 485 -37.42 -21.21 82.55
N THR A 486 -37.64 -21.84 81.38
CA THR A 486 -37.58 -23.27 80.96
C THR A 486 -37.54 -23.37 79.40
N ALA A 487 -37.31 -24.48 78.68
CA ALA A 487 -36.69 -25.81 78.93
C ALA A 487 -36.31 -26.51 77.56
N ARG A 488 -36.05 -27.83 77.61
CA ARG A 488 -35.56 -28.79 76.58
C ARG A 488 -36.69 -29.38 75.67
N PRO A 489 -36.41 -30.09 74.53
CA PRO A 489 -35.46 -31.22 74.43
C PRO A 489 -34.50 -31.26 73.21
N GLU A 490 -33.52 -32.16 73.30
CA GLU A 490 -32.55 -32.53 72.24
C GLU A 490 -32.74 -33.99 71.80
N ARG A 491 -32.28 -34.32 70.57
CA ARG A 491 -31.73 -35.61 70.05
C ARG A 491 -31.84 -35.61 68.51
N ASN A 492 -30.96 -36.23 67.70
CA ASN A 492 -29.69 -36.92 67.97
C ASN A 492 -28.88 -37.05 66.64
N HIS A 493 -27.53 -37.03 66.70
CA HIS A 493 -26.57 -37.71 65.78
C HIS A 493 -26.66 -37.43 64.23
N SER A 494 -25.61 -37.53 63.39
CA SER A 494 -24.15 -37.70 63.55
C SER A 494 -23.42 -37.40 62.20
N ALA A 495 -22.08 -37.49 62.20
CA ALA A 495 -21.13 -37.47 61.07
C ALA A 495 -20.54 -36.10 60.64
N PRO A 496 -19.20 -35.92 60.68
CA PRO A 496 -18.52 -34.71 60.19
C PRO A 496 -18.26 -34.76 58.68
N ARG A 497 -18.33 -33.60 58.00
CA ARG A 497 -17.82 -33.44 56.63
C ARG A 497 -16.32 -33.07 56.65
N PRO A 498 -15.53 -33.50 55.65
CA PRO A 498 -14.08 -33.27 55.64
C PRO A 498 -13.71 -31.79 55.43
N PRO A 499 -12.55 -31.33 55.93
CA PRO A 499 -12.06 -29.98 55.69
C PRO A 499 -11.59 -29.81 54.24
N PHE A 500 -11.89 -28.65 53.65
CA PHE A 500 -11.31 -28.25 52.36
C PHE A 500 -9.78 -28.06 52.48
N PRO A 501 -9.00 -28.38 51.42
CA PRO A 501 -7.55 -28.27 51.47
C PRO A 501 -7.10 -26.81 51.61
N LYS A 502 -6.16 -26.56 52.52
CA LYS A 502 -5.49 -25.26 52.65
C LYS A 502 -4.67 -25.00 51.38
N LYS A 503 -4.62 -23.74 50.92
CA LYS A 503 -3.64 -23.32 49.90
C LYS A 503 -2.21 -23.59 50.41
N PRO A 504 -1.29 -24.09 49.58
CA PRO A 504 0.12 -24.20 49.96
C PRO A 504 0.72 -22.80 50.20
N PRO A 505 1.72 -22.67 51.09
CA PRO A 505 2.44 -21.42 51.30
C PRO A 505 3.29 -21.07 50.08
N VAL A 506 3.52 -19.77 49.87
CA VAL A 506 4.48 -19.27 48.86
C VAL A 506 5.89 -19.37 49.45
N PRO A 507 6.85 -20.02 48.78
CA PRO A 507 8.26 -19.96 49.18
C PRO A 507 8.84 -18.58 48.84
N GLU A 508 9.38 -17.89 49.84
CA GLU A 508 10.28 -16.77 49.60
C GLU A 508 11.70 -17.31 49.35
N ASP A 509 12.19 -17.23 48.10
CA ASP A 509 13.62 -16.99 47.89
C ASP A 509 13.90 -16.36 46.52
N LYS A 510 14.70 -15.29 46.49
CA LYS A 510 14.92 -14.43 45.29
C LYS A 510 16.30 -14.60 44.65
N LYS A 511 17.03 -15.67 44.96
CA LYS A 511 18.39 -15.92 44.42
C LYS A 511 18.44 -16.86 43.22
N ASP A 512 17.82 -18.04 43.29
CA ASP A 512 18.06 -19.12 42.31
C ASP A 512 17.58 -18.81 40.88
N LEU A 513 16.56 -17.98 40.72
CA LEU A 513 16.04 -17.62 39.38
C LEU A 513 17.10 -16.89 38.52
N ARG A 514 18.03 -16.15 39.16
CA ARG A 514 19.14 -15.50 38.43
C ARG A 514 20.22 -16.48 37.99
N GLU A 515 20.52 -17.51 38.77
CA GLU A 515 21.45 -18.56 38.34
C GLU A 515 20.86 -19.44 37.23
N LEU A 516 19.58 -19.78 37.31
CA LEU A 516 18.90 -20.56 36.26
C LEU A 516 18.90 -19.80 34.92
N LEU A 517 18.54 -18.51 34.92
CA LEU A 517 18.59 -17.68 33.71
C LEU A 517 20.03 -17.52 33.17
N ALA A 518 21.03 -17.37 34.03
CA ALA A 518 22.44 -17.32 33.61
C ALA A 518 22.91 -18.62 32.95
N LYS A 519 22.53 -19.79 33.51
CA LYS A 519 22.88 -21.12 32.97
C LYS A 519 22.20 -21.38 31.63
N MET A 520 20.96 -20.92 31.44
CA MET A 520 20.28 -21.00 30.12
C MET A 520 20.94 -20.08 29.09
N ALA A 521 21.28 -18.84 29.44
CA ALA A 521 21.96 -17.90 28.53
C ALA A 521 23.36 -18.35 28.06
N THR A 522 24.01 -19.28 28.77
CA THR A 522 25.26 -19.91 28.33
C THR A 522 25.09 -21.07 27.34
N ALA A 523 23.88 -21.62 27.17
CA ALA A 523 23.64 -22.77 26.30
C ALA A 523 23.56 -22.38 24.80
N GLU A 524 23.05 -21.20 24.48
CA GLU A 524 22.76 -20.76 23.10
C GLU A 524 23.97 -20.16 22.34
N LYS A 525 25.21 -20.32 22.87
CA LYS A 525 26.43 -19.74 22.28
C LYS A 525 27.40 -20.78 21.67
N LYS A 526 26.89 -21.92 21.19
CA LYS A 526 27.64 -22.83 20.31
C LYS A 526 26.75 -23.31 19.15
N THR A 527 27.35 -23.36 17.95
CA THR A 527 26.68 -23.37 16.63
C THR A 527 25.93 -22.04 16.36
N VAL A 528 25.90 -21.50 15.14
CA VAL A 528 26.36 -21.98 13.83
C VAL A 528 27.40 -21.02 13.24
N ALA A 529 28.42 -21.55 12.57
CA ALA A 529 29.32 -20.79 11.70
C ALA A 529 28.95 -21.00 10.22
N GLN A 530 29.04 -19.96 9.39
CA GLN A 530 28.73 -20.04 7.97
C GLN A 530 29.90 -20.65 7.17
N PRO A 531 29.64 -21.51 6.16
CA PRO A 531 30.61 -21.86 5.13
C PRO A 531 30.49 -20.93 3.91
N GLU A 532 31.61 -20.32 3.48
CA GLU A 532 31.70 -19.71 2.14
C GLU A 532 31.69 -20.80 1.04
N ILE A 533 31.22 -20.46 -0.16
CA ILE A 533 31.26 -21.35 -1.33
C ILE A 533 32.13 -20.74 -2.44
N LYS A 534 33.20 -21.45 -2.84
CA LYS A 534 33.94 -21.16 -4.08
C LYS A 534 34.20 -22.43 -4.89
N LYS A 535 33.55 -22.48 -6.06
CA LYS A 535 33.87 -23.19 -7.33
C LYS A 535 34.84 -24.40 -7.27
N ASN A 536 34.38 -25.56 -7.76
CA ASN A 536 34.73 -25.96 -9.13
C ASN A 536 33.90 -27.13 -9.72
N ASP A 537 33.48 -26.92 -10.97
CA ASP A 537 33.49 -27.82 -12.15
C ASP A 537 33.10 -29.32 -12.12
N LYS A 538 32.35 -29.70 -13.18
CA LYS A 538 32.33 -30.99 -13.91
C LYS A 538 31.78 -32.25 -13.23
N ASN A 539 30.47 -32.46 -13.38
CA ASN A 539 29.96 -33.36 -14.45
C ASN A 539 28.44 -33.24 -14.60
N VAL A 540 27.93 -33.11 -15.83
CA VAL A 540 26.49 -32.93 -16.10
C VAL A 540 25.98 -34.02 -17.02
N VAL A 541 25.30 -35.01 -16.44
CA VAL A 541 24.36 -35.87 -17.17
C VAL A 541 23.01 -35.14 -17.22
N ARG A 542 22.52 -34.85 -18.42
CA ARG A 542 21.24 -34.12 -18.59
C ARG A 542 20.05 -35.07 -18.50
N MET A 543 19.20 -34.88 -17.49
CA MET A 543 17.79 -35.27 -17.54
C MET A 543 16.95 -34.04 -17.93
N PRO A 544 15.83 -34.19 -18.67
CA PRO A 544 14.99 -33.07 -19.10
C PRO A 544 14.17 -32.49 -17.93
N PRO A 545 13.79 -31.20 -18.00
CA PRO A 545 12.96 -30.56 -16.98
C PRO A 545 11.51 -31.08 -17.01
N ILE A 546 10.90 -31.18 -15.83
CA ILE A 546 9.48 -31.54 -15.67
C ILE A 546 8.62 -30.33 -16.05
N VAL A 547 7.82 -30.45 -17.11
CA VAL A 547 6.81 -29.45 -17.49
C VAL A 547 5.59 -29.61 -16.59
N HIS A 548 5.22 -28.57 -15.85
CA HIS A 548 3.96 -28.54 -15.11
C HIS A 548 2.83 -28.18 -16.07
N VAL A 549 1.89 -29.10 -16.29
CA VAL A 549 0.77 -28.92 -17.24
C VAL A 549 -0.45 -28.37 -16.49
N PRO A 550 -1.05 -27.24 -16.90
CA PRO A 550 -2.28 -26.74 -16.27
C PRO A 550 -3.44 -27.70 -16.52
N LYS A 551 -4.32 -27.86 -15.51
CA LYS A 551 -5.50 -28.74 -15.60
C LYS A 551 -6.43 -28.25 -16.72
N LYS A 552 -6.67 -29.09 -17.73
CA LYS A 552 -7.67 -28.81 -18.76
C LYS A 552 -9.09 -28.83 -18.20
N PHE A 553 -9.90 -27.97 -18.80
CA PHE A 553 -11.36 -27.91 -18.64
C PHE A 553 -11.99 -29.29 -18.91
N VAL A 554 -12.93 -29.71 -18.07
CA VAL A 554 -13.76 -30.91 -18.30
C VAL A 554 -15.17 -30.42 -18.65
N PRO A 555 -15.68 -30.67 -19.87
CA PRO A 555 -17.07 -30.36 -20.20
C PRO A 555 -18.04 -31.11 -19.30
N ARG A 556 -19.17 -30.49 -18.94
CA ARG A 556 -20.34 -31.24 -18.48
C ARG A 556 -20.98 -31.93 -19.68
N ASP A 557 -21.50 -33.13 -19.44
CA ASP A 557 -22.14 -33.96 -20.46
C ASP A 557 -23.65 -33.65 -20.50
N ASP A 558 -24.01 -32.61 -21.24
CA ASP A 558 -25.37 -32.09 -21.36
C ASP A 558 -26.20 -33.03 -22.27
N GLY A 559 -26.64 -34.15 -21.70
CA GLY A 559 -27.10 -35.37 -22.39
C GLY A 559 -28.05 -35.19 -23.58
N LYS A 560 -27.47 -35.00 -24.77
CA LYS A 560 -28.07 -35.23 -26.10
C LYS A 560 -27.05 -35.92 -27.00
N GLY A 561 -27.37 -37.12 -27.46
CA GLY A 561 -26.42 -37.97 -28.20
C GLY A 561 -26.06 -37.44 -29.59
N VAL A 562 -24.78 -37.46 -29.93
CA VAL A 562 -24.25 -37.15 -31.27
C VAL A 562 -24.22 -38.41 -32.13
N THR A 563 -24.59 -38.28 -33.40
CA THR A 563 -24.72 -39.38 -34.38
C THR A 563 -23.37 -39.94 -34.85
N GLY A 564 -23.40 -41.10 -35.52
CA GLY A 564 -22.21 -41.92 -35.79
C GLY A 564 -21.13 -41.31 -36.67
N GLU A 565 -21.47 -40.38 -37.56
CA GLU A 565 -20.56 -39.86 -38.60
C GLU A 565 -19.36 -39.09 -38.02
N GLY A 566 -19.56 -38.35 -36.92
CA GLY A 566 -18.50 -37.58 -36.26
C GLY A 566 -17.34 -38.41 -35.69
N LYS A 567 -17.51 -39.73 -35.51
CA LYS A 567 -16.42 -40.63 -35.09
C LYS A 567 -15.51 -41.07 -36.24
N GLU A 568 -15.99 -40.96 -37.48
CA GLU A 568 -15.27 -41.45 -38.66
C GLU A 568 -14.26 -40.40 -39.17
N GLU A 569 -14.61 -39.11 -39.14
CA GLU A 569 -13.68 -38.02 -39.44
C GLU A 569 -12.54 -37.92 -38.42
N LEU A 570 -12.85 -38.03 -37.13
CA LEU A 570 -11.84 -37.96 -36.07
C LEU A 570 -10.77 -39.07 -36.20
N ARG A 571 -11.18 -40.25 -36.68
CA ARG A 571 -10.26 -41.35 -37.04
C ARG A 571 -9.39 -41.02 -38.26
N LYS A 572 -9.94 -40.42 -39.31
CA LYS A 572 -9.17 -39.98 -40.49
C LYS A 572 -8.13 -38.92 -40.12
N LEU A 573 -8.49 -37.96 -39.26
CA LEU A 573 -7.56 -36.91 -38.81
C LEU A 573 -6.37 -37.49 -38.03
N LEU A 574 -6.61 -38.44 -37.11
CA LEU A 574 -5.57 -39.11 -36.33
C LEU A 574 -4.66 -40.03 -37.18
N ALA A 575 -5.19 -40.62 -38.25
CA ALA A 575 -4.42 -41.46 -39.17
C ALA A 575 -3.42 -40.68 -40.03
N SER A 576 -3.67 -39.39 -40.29
CA SER A 576 -2.78 -38.53 -41.08
C SER A 576 -1.50 -38.08 -40.33
N LEU A 577 -1.55 -38.05 -38.99
CA LEU A 577 -0.50 -37.48 -38.13
C LEU A 577 0.62 -38.47 -37.74
N THR A 578 0.60 -39.71 -38.25
CA THR A 578 1.40 -40.83 -37.70
C THR A 578 2.37 -41.51 -38.69
N LYS A 579 2.78 -40.84 -39.79
CA LYS A 579 3.74 -41.38 -40.77
C LYS A 579 4.85 -40.40 -41.20
N VAL A 580 5.96 -40.35 -40.45
CA VAL A 580 7.31 -40.07 -41.01
C VAL A 580 8.36 -40.91 -40.28
N LYS A 581 9.25 -41.55 -41.05
CA LYS A 581 10.57 -42.07 -40.62
C LYS A 581 11.56 -41.91 -41.81
N PRO A 582 12.88 -42.06 -41.63
CA PRO A 582 13.85 -41.13 -42.21
C PRO A 582 14.66 -41.68 -43.39
N GLU A 583 15.33 -40.81 -44.14
CA GLU A 583 16.81 -40.79 -44.22
C GLU A 583 17.37 -39.52 -44.91
N ALA A 584 18.69 -39.45 -45.08
CA ALA A 584 19.46 -38.20 -45.18
C ALA A 584 19.90 -37.79 -46.60
N SER A 585 20.26 -36.50 -46.76
CA SER A 585 21.47 -36.08 -47.51
C SER A 585 21.81 -34.61 -47.19
N VAL A 586 23.05 -34.19 -47.46
CA VAL A 586 23.62 -32.87 -47.09
C VAL A 586 24.34 -32.23 -48.29
N PRO A 587 24.10 -30.93 -48.56
CA PRO A 587 25.09 -30.04 -49.20
C PRO A 587 25.67 -29.01 -48.21
N PRO A 588 26.86 -28.43 -48.48
CA PRO A 588 27.66 -27.72 -47.48
C PRO A 588 27.43 -26.19 -47.38
N THR A 589 27.91 -25.62 -46.27
CA THR A 589 27.91 -24.18 -45.93
C THR A 589 28.93 -23.37 -46.76
N PRO A 590 28.61 -22.13 -47.19
CA PRO A 590 29.61 -21.21 -47.74
C PRO A 590 30.49 -20.57 -46.63
N ALA A 591 31.74 -20.24 -46.97
CA ALA A 591 32.73 -19.67 -46.05
C ALA A 591 32.54 -18.14 -45.83
N PRO A 592 33.02 -17.58 -44.70
CA PRO A 592 32.92 -16.14 -44.43
C PRO A 592 33.84 -15.31 -45.33
N LEU A 593 33.31 -14.20 -45.86
CA LEU A 593 34.07 -13.25 -46.68
C LEU A 593 34.99 -12.34 -45.84
N SER A 594 36.03 -11.83 -46.49
CA SER A 594 37.19 -11.17 -45.87
C SER A 594 37.02 -9.67 -45.64
N LYS A 595 37.96 -9.10 -44.87
CA LYS A 595 38.04 -7.67 -44.53
C LYS A 595 38.10 -6.77 -45.79
N PRO A 596 37.48 -5.59 -45.79
CA PRO A 596 37.80 -4.55 -46.78
C PRO A 596 39.23 -4.01 -46.57
N PRO A 597 39.90 -3.54 -47.64
CA PRO A 597 41.25 -2.98 -47.55
C PRO A 597 41.27 -1.54 -47.04
N SER A 598 42.41 -1.14 -46.47
CA SER A 598 42.75 0.25 -46.19
C SER A 598 43.43 0.90 -47.40
N THR A 599 42.87 1.99 -47.94
CA THR A 599 43.55 2.81 -48.95
C THR A 599 43.38 4.30 -48.63
N THR A 600 44.50 5.00 -48.48
CA THR A 600 44.55 6.46 -48.27
C THR A 600 44.36 7.19 -49.60
N VAL A 601 43.50 8.21 -49.62
CA VAL A 601 43.53 9.29 -50.63
C VAL A 601 43.34 10.63 -49.90
N GLN A 602 44.14 11.62 -50.26
CA GLN A 602 44.07 12.98 -49.74
C GLN A 602 43.24 13.87 -50.69
N SER A 603 42.47 14.81 -50.15
CA SER A 603 42.18 16.08 -50.83
C SER A 603 41.82 17.16 -49.81
N ASP A 604 42.56 18.28 -49.84
CA ASP A 604 42.41 19.38 -48.90
C ASP A 604 41.20 20.28 -49.21
N THR A 605 40.53 20.82 -48.17
CA THR A 605 39.99 22.21 -48.22
C THR A 605 39.79 22.85 -46.83
N THR A 606 40.91 23.03 -46.12
CA THR A 606 41.35 24.34 -45.62
C THR A 606 40.32 25.35 -45.05
N ARG A 607 40.35 25.51 -43.71
CA ARG A 607 40.09 26.73 -42.89
C ARG A 607 38.71 27.43 -42.95
N ILE A 608 38.14 27.68 -41.76
CA ILE A 608 37.82 29.04 -41.26
C ILE A 608 38.09 29.09 -39.73
N PHE A 609 39.05 29.94 -39.33
CA PHE A 609 39.29 30.56 -38.00
C PHE A 609 39.29 29.73 -36.68
N GLU A 610 40.50 29.48 -36.17
CA GLU A 610 40.84 29.74 -34.75
C GLU A 610 41.66 31.05 -34.66
N SER A 611 41.42 31.88 -33.63
CA SER A 611 42.32 32.90 -33.02
C SER A 611 41.46 33.80 -32.09
N GLN A 612 41.77 34.24 -30.87
CA GLN A 612 42.90 34.11 -29.90
C GLN A 612 42.26 34.07 -28.46
N VAL A 613 42.90 34.01 -27.28
CA VAL A 613 44.25 34.38 -26.81
C VAL A 613 44.72 33.47 -25.63
N ASN A 614 46.04 33.27 -25.55
CA ASN A 614 46.90 32.93 -24.38
C ASN A 614 46.53 33.64 -23.04
N LYS A 615 47.13 33.38 -21.86
CA LYS A 615 47.93 32.29 -21.21
C LYS A 615 48.12 32.70 -19.73
N SER A 616 48.29 31.74 -18.81
CA SER A 616 49.28 31.86 -17.72
C SER A 616 49.59 30.50 -17.09
N GLU A 617 50.87 30.27 -16.77
CA GLU A 617 51.37 29.06 -16.08
C GLU A 617 52.01 29.48 -14.74
N ALA A 618 51.81 28.71 -13.66
CA ALA A 618 52.58 28.86 -12.42
C ALA A 618 52.61 27.56 -11.57
N THR A 619 53.65 26.77 -11.83
CA THR A 619 54.11 25.56 -11.13
C THR A 619 54.03 25.56 -9.60
N LYS A 620 53.72 24.41 -8.98
CA LYS A 620 54.45 23.88 -7.81
C LYS A 620 54.24 22.36 -7.59
N GLN A 621 55.27 21.69 -7.10
CA GLN A 621 55.32 20.25 -6.81
C GLN A 621 55.21 20.00 -5.29
N PHE A 622 54.83 18.78 -4.87
CA PHE A 622 55.54 18.00 -3.84
C PHE A 622 55.11 16.51 -3.87
N THR A 623 55.80 15.65 -3.12
CA THR A 623 55.95 14.19 -3.35
C THR A 623 55.69 13.31 -2.10
N HIS A 624 55.83 11.97 -2.25
CA HIS A 624 55.91 10.91 -1.21
C HIS A 624 54.57 10.41 -0.60
N GLU A 625 54.35 9.11 -0.30
CA GLU A 625 55.03 7.85 -0.68
C GLU A 625 54.09 6.62 -0.52
N ALA A 626 54.52 5.41 -0.88
CA ALA A 626 53.86 4.13 -0.55
C ALA A 626 54.85 2.95 -0.37
N PRO A 627 54.64 2.00 0.58
CA PRO A 627 55.44 0.78 0.73
C PRO A 627 54.75 -0.52 0.24
N LYS A 628 55.51 -1.64 0.20
CA LYS A 628 55.14 -2.95 -0.40
C LYS A 628 54.99 -4.09 0.64
N LYS A 629 54.68 -5.30 0.14
CA LYS A 629 54.67 -6.59 0.86
C LYS A 629 55.99 -7.37 0.70
N GLU A 630 56.27 -8.23 1.66
CA GLU A 630 56.96 -9.53 1.56
C GLU A 630 56.06 -10.54 2.35
N GLN A 631 55.81 -11.82 2.00
CA GLN A 631 56.54 -12.96 1.42
C GLN A 631 57.41 -13.76 2.40
N GLU A 632 56.95 -14.98 2.74
CA GLU A 632 57.75 -16.20 2.94
C GLU A 632 56.84 -17.47 2.88
N THR A 633 57.38 -18.69 3.09
CA THR A 633 57.44 -19.71 2.00
C THR A 633 57.23 -21.19 2.44
N VAL A 634 57.14 -22.11 1.46
CA VAL A 634 57.42 -23.58 1.53
C VAL A 634 56.32 -24.56 2.03
N GLN A 635 56.42 -25.83 1.59
CA GLN A 635 55.51 -26.98 1.76
C GLN A 635 56.29 -28.19 2.40
N PRO A 636 56.01 -29.49 2.12
CA PRO A 636 54.83 -30.32 2.39
C PRO A 636 55.16 -31.61 3.20
N HIS A 637 54.13 -32.31 3.72
CA HIS A 637 53.97 -33.79 3.77
C HIS A 637 52.62 -34.12 4.45
N ASN A 638 52.04 -35.33 4.45
CA ASN A 638 51.69 -36.35 3.45
C ASN A 638 51.32 -37.64 4.24
N THR A 639 50.39 -38.47 3.72
CA THR A 639 50.10 -39.87 4.12
C THR A 639 49.52 -40.18 5.53
N SER A 640 48.30 -40.78 5.57
CA SER A 640 48.03 -42.16 6.06
C SER A 640 46.70 -42.39 6.83
N GLN A 641 46.12 -43.59 6.63
CA GLN A 641 45.08 -44.30 7.41
C GLN A 641 43.68 -43.62 7.50
N LYS A 642 42.52 -44.19 7.08
CA LYS A 642 41.97 -45.56 6.88
C LYS A 642 41.30 -46.16 8.15
N ILE A 643 40.15 -46.84 7.95
CA ILE A 643 39.44 -47.82 8.83
C ILE A 643 38.13 -47.34 9.53
N GLN A 644 37.00 -47.94 9.10
CA GLN A 644 35.76 -48.36 9.81
C GLN A 644 34.95 -47.35 10.69
N ASP A 645 33.65 -47.55 11.01
CA ASP A 645 32.70 -48.62 10.61
C ASP A 645 31.23 -48.14 10.49
N LYS A 646 30.34 -49.03 10.00
CA LYS A 646 28.86 -48.90 10.03
C LYS A 646 28.30 -49.66 11.26
N PRO A 647 27.09 -49.32 11.78
CA PRO A 647 25.91 -50.06 11.30
C PRO A 647 24.60 -49.25 11.25
N GLU A 648 23.54 -49.91 10.79
CA GLU A 648 22.16 -49.40 10.61
C GLU A 648 21.21 -49.91 11.70
N LEU A 649 20.04 -49.29 11.87
CA LEU A 649 18.82 -50.01 12.30
C LEU A 649 17.51 -49.30 11.90
N ARG A 650 16.42 -50.09 11.91
CA ARG A 650 15.05 -49.80 11.44
C ARG A 650 14.27 -48.96 12.49
N GLY A 651 13.13 -48.31 12.21
CA GLY A 651 12.31 -48.20 10.99
C GLY A 651 10.81 -48.52 11.23
N VAL A 652 9.94 -47.50 11.22
CA VAL A 652 8.45 -47.57 11.37
C VAL A 652 7.86 -46.44 10.49
N ARG A 653 7.16 -46.71 9.37
CA ARG A 653 5.73 -47.03 9.18
C ARG A 653 4.77 -45.89 9.55
N VAL A 654 3.93 -45.49 8.58
CA VAL A 654 2.90 -44.44 8.68
C VAL A 654 1.53 -45.08 8.37
N GLU A 655 0.47 -44.61 9.04
CA GLU A 655 -0.91 -45.09 8.83
C GLU A 655 -1.73 -44.16 7.92
N GLN A 656 -2.86 -44.65 7.42
CA GLN A 656 -3.81 -43.93 6.57
C GLN A 656 -5.20 -43.99 7.21
N GLU A 657 -5.88 -42.86 7.36
CA GLU A 657 -7.28 -42.82 7.75
C GLU A 657 -8.24 -42.84 6.56
N LYS A 658 -9.47 -43.33 6.80
CA LYS A 658 -10.58 -43.36 5.84
C LYS A 658 -11.67 -42.36 6.24
N PRO A 659 -12.38 -41.72 5.29
CA PRO A 659 -13.62 -41.01 5.58
C PRO A 659 -14.74 -41.98 5.98
N LYS A 660 -15.79 -41.45 6.63
CA LYS A 660 -17.02 -42.18 7.01
C LYS A 660 -18.22 -41.69 6.21
N ASP A 661 -19.14 -42.59 5.91
CA ASP A 661 -20.51 -42.27 5.48
C ASP A 661 -21.31 -41.58 6.59
N VAL A 662 -22.22 -40.68 6.18
CA VAL A 662 -23.41 -40.29 6.93
C VAL A 662 -24.59 -40.26 5.96
N SER A 663 -25.75 -40.74 6.41
CA SER A 663 -26.91 -41.09 5.59
C SER A 663 -27.77 -39.91 5.11
N GLN A 664 -28.62 -40.19 4.11
CA GLN A 664 -29.57 -39.27 3.52
C GLN A 664 -30.70 -38.86 4.48
N GLU A 665 -31.23 -37.64 4.31
CA GLU A 665 -32.63 -37.33 4.57
C GLU A 665 -33.15 -36.36 3.49
N GLN A 666 -34.43 -36.43 3.12
CA GLN A 666 -34.95 -35.81 1.90
C GLN A 666 -35.86 -34.61 2.18
N GLY A 667 -35.55 -33.45 1.59
CA GLY A 667 -36.40 -32.26 1.62
C GLY A 667 -36.48 -31.58 0.25
N LYS A 668 -37.67 -31.55 -0.38
CA LYS A 668 -37.90 -30.86 -1.66
C LYS A 668 -38.04 -29.34 -1.47
N PRO A 669 -37.29 -28.50 -2.19
CA PRO A 669 -37.71 -27.13 -2.49
C PRO A 669 -38.90 -27.14 -3.45
N ARG A 670 -39.76 -26.12 -3.38
CA ARG A 670 -40.77 -25.85 -4.42
C ARG A 670 -40.15 -25.00 -5.52
N GLU A 671 -40.47 -25.28 -6.78
CA GLU A 671 -40.28 -24.31 -7.86
C GLU A 671 -41.19 -23.11 -7.63
N VAL A 672 -40.66 -21.91 -7.88
CA VAL A 672 -41.43 -20.66 -7.97
C VAL A 672 -40.99 -19.97 -9.24
N SER A 673 -41.86 -20.02 -10.27
CA SER A 673 -41.63 -19.31 -11.52
C SER A 673 -41.62 -17.80 -11.30
N LYS A 674 -40.69 -17.12 -11.97
CA LYS A 674 -40.64 -15.66 -12.07
C LYS A 674 -40.32 -15.26 -13.50
N GLU A 675 -41.37 -15.08 -14.29
CA GLU A 675 -41.27 -14.33 -15.55
C GLU A 675 -41.08 -12.83 -15.24
N PRO A 676 -40.23 -12.11 -15.99
CA PRO A 676 -40.11 -10.66 -15.85
C PRO A 676 -41.34 -9.97 -16.45
N ARG A 677 -41.93 -9.02 -15.74
CA ARG A 677 -42.98 -8.15 -16.31
C ARG A 677 -42.33 -7.08 -17.19
N GLU A 678 -42.76 -7.00 -18.44
CA GLU A 678 -42.45 -5.87 -19.32
C GLU A 678 -43.10 -4.58 -18.82
N VAL A 679 -42.48 -3.43 -19.14
CA VAL A 679 -43.02 -2.09 -18.85
C VAL A 679 -43.51 -1.47 -20.17
N PRO A 680 -44.77 -1.02 -20.27
CA PRO A 680 -45.29 -0.41 -21.50
C PRO A 680 -44.51 0.85 -21.93
N ARG A 681 -44.28 1.00 -23.24
CA ARG A 681 -43.41 2.04 -23.82
C ARG A 681 -43.95 3.47 -23.75
N GLU A 682 -45.21 3.67 -23.39
CA GLU A 682 -45.93 4.96 -23.48
C GLU A 682 -45.61 5.97 -22.37
N LYS A 683 -44.51 5.79 -21.62
CA LYS A 683 -44.06 6.73 -20.56
C LYS A 683 -42.64 7.27 -20.71
N MET A 684 -41.98 7.08 -21.85
CA MET A 684 -40.65 7.66 -22.11
C MET A 684 -40.63 8.98 -22.89
N GLU A 685 -41.70 9.34 -23.61
CA GLU A 685 -41.68 10.56 -24.45
C GLU A 685 -42.01 11.86 -23.69
N GLU A 686 -42.62 11.77 -22.49
CA GLU A 686 -43.06 12.94 -21.73
C GLU A 686 -41.93 13.66 -20.95
N ILE A 687 -40.75 13.03 -20.82
CA ILE A 687 -39.62 13.54 -20.03
C ILE A 687 -38.57 14.28 -20.88
N LEU A 688 -38.70 14.27 -22.22
CA LEU A 688 -37.71 14.85 -23.16
C LEU A 688 -38.10 16.23 -23.74
N ARG A 689 -38.95 16.99 -23.05
CA ARG A 689 -39.25 18.40 -23.33
C ARG A 689 -39.09 19.22 -22.05
N VAL A 690 -38.67 20.48 -22.19
CA VAL A 690 -38.18 21.37 -21.09
C VAL A 690 -36.79 20.90 -20.60
N THR A 691 -35.66 21.58 -20.86
CA THR A 691 -35.40 23.00 -21.13
C THR A 691 -34.32 23.24 -22.22
N LYS A 692 -34.38 24.43 -22.85
CA LYS A 692 -33.24 25.14 -23.44
C LYS A 692 -33.26 26.59 -22.93
N PRO A 693 -32.10 27.18 -22.58
CA PRO A 693 -31.85 28.61 -22.73
C PRO A 693 -31.32 28.93 -24.15
N ASN A 694 -31.41 30.20 -24.55
CA ASN A 694 -30.70 30.75 -25.70
C ASN A 694 -29.62 31.73 -25.21
N PHE A 695 -28.62 31.97 -26.07
CA PHE A 695 -27.40 32.77 -25.85
C PHE A 695 -26.35 32.10 -24.97
#